data_AF-A0A1L8E842-F1
#
_entry.id   AF-A0A1L8E842-F1
#
_cell.length_a   1.000
_cell.length_b   1.000
_cell.length_c   1.000
_cell.angle_alpha   90.00
_cell.angle_beta   90.00
_cell.angle_gamma   90.00
#
_symmetry.space_group_name_H-M   'P 1'
#
loop_
_entity.id
_entity.type
_entity.pdbx_description
1 polymer ?
#
loop_
_entity_poly.entity_id
_entity_poly.type
_entity_poly.pdbx_seq_one_letter_code
_entity_poly.pdbx_strand_id
1 'polypeptide(L)'
;NETVNTPIQITVWCCVADIELTGYAIADTQGYDIPGLNFNPVTSLVTGEEQADNEVSAEGGKVVDELSYDKSAIPVAPVVEQTAAAPDVPAETTATRKNDTGHLATKWYDFVKINLSAPTDLSWTVLTIDPYNDIRLSRDGEAMVLPWKRNVWTTGDRDIGYIRTLAAQINVPRPPQISGVLEVKDSVNNSSISLVEFGGKVEIPLLPEVFNGLKTAKTLPRHWLNPWMRTAESKIQLAYRIIAFNRTSDIADLSVTVLLRPGGSQFQLPLKPEKRIDSRHIDIVNMLMDDFNRLAVRGEEQSLPEETPPNLPNTSQFITPMTAQTAEQYNLHSDLGGEEDLELDEFPVLVFKGEIPTDEVTSIQLDLAKIYDFAWDGDENAISQKFLRFAHIIPKSAGGFGPVIGNYTITANLPTGVAGRIVHNCLPGDCVDLSVSRIFGLKSLLGIAGSAVSAIGGPLMNGLVNTAAPILSGAAHAIGGEVVGGLADAVLDVASNVLTPKEKAQPSANSSSISGDIPISRFVEMLKYVKPNYESDPVFPTLLVEPQNFITNAMTKLDKIPIEVFANMRNVKVERNLFDRTIVPEVVEEQISDLVIPNEKLGYIMRDFLQSKHAFRPGTKQHTYFKQFLTVLQTRTSGRYVTLKQITDAPVGDELISEQLERVKRYLRSTLDGETPDEFSTRKLLLQ
;
A
#
# COMPACT_ATOMS: atom_id res chain seq x y z
N ASN A 1 -26.41 22.45 52.66
CA ASN A 1 -25.26 23.34 52.91
C ASN A 1 -24.35 22.73 53.96
N GLU A 2 -23.42 21.89 53.52
CA GLU A 2 -22.17 21.63 54.23
C GLU A 2 -21.05 22.05 53.29
N THR A 3 -20.33 23.12 53.63
CA THR A 3 -19.18 23.60 52.88
C THR A 3 -17.93 22.91 53.41
N VAL A 4 -17.30 22.07 52.58
CA VAL A 4 -16.01 21.45 52.90
C VAL A 4 -14.91 22.50 52.73
N ASN A 5 -14.67 23.27 53.80
CA ASN A 5 -13.60 24.27 53.87
C ASN A 5 -12.22 23.62 54.05
N THR A 6 -11.74 22.95 53.02
CA THR A 6 -10.32 22.57 52.90
C THR A 6 -9.70 23.35 51.74
N PRO A 7 -8.79 24.31 51.98
CA PRO A 7 -8.15 25.04 50.90
C PRO A 7 -7.26 24.07 50.11
N ILE A 8 -7.62 23.77 48.86
CA ILE A 8 -6.79 22.97 47.97
C ILE A 8 -5.62 23.84 47.51
N GLN A 9 -4.43 23.53 48.04
CA GLN A 9 -3.20 24.20 47.63
C GLN A 9 -2.71 23.54 46.32
N ILE A 10 -3.16 24.06 45.17
CA ILE A 10 -2.73 23.57 43.85
C ILE A 10 -1.38 24.24 43.52
N THR A 11 -0.30 23.45 43.51
CA THR A 11 0.99 23.89 42.96
C THR A 11 1.00 23.62 41.46
N VAL A 12 0.72 24.65 40.66
CA VAL A 12 0.78 24.57 39.19
C VAL A 12 2.23 24.70 38.73
N TRP A 13 2.75 23.66 38.08
CA TRP A 13 4.01 23.73 37.34
C TRP A 13 3.69 24.01 35.88
N CYS A 14 4.05 25.20 35.38
CA CYS A 14 3.92 25.54 33.98
C CYS A 14 5.27 25.26 33.28
N CYS A 15 5.29 24.31 32.34
CA CYS A 15 6.44 24.14 31.46
C CYS A 15 6.40 25.22 30.38
N VAL A 16 7.51 25.93 30.18
CA VAL A 16 7.65 26.87 29.07
C VAL A 16 7.84 26.08 27.78
N ALA A 17 6.98 26.33 26.78
CA ALA A 17 7.19 25.92 25.40
C ALA A 17 7.84 27.06 24.60
N ASP A 18 8.47 26.75 23.47
CA ASP A 18 9.18 27.69 22.58
C ASP A 18 10.31 28.50 23.25
N ILE A 19 11.33 27.81 23.79
CA ILE A 19 12.64 28.42 24.03
C ILE A 19 13.68 27.83 23.06
N GLU A 20 14.04 28.58 22.03
CA GLU A 20 15.17 28.26 21.14
C GLU A 20 16.52 28.50 21.86
N LEU A 21 16.97 27.54 22.66
CA LEU A 21 18.31 27.58 23.26
C LEU A 21 19.36 26.94 22.34
N THR A 22 20.19 27.78 21.72
CA THR A 22 21.42 27.36 21.03
C THR A 22 22.63 27.54 21.95
N GLY A 23 23.13 26.45 22.54
CA GLY A 23 24.33 26.48 23.37
C GLY A 23 24.65 25.16 24.08
N TYR A 24 25.94 24.90 24.33
CA TYR A 24 26.36 23.76 25.14
C TYR A 24 26.00 24.00 26.62
N ALA A 25 25.53 22.95 27.31
CA ALA A 25 25.15 23.01 28.71
C ALA A 25 26.33 23.45 29.60
N ILE A 26 26.18 24.61 30.25
CA ILE A 26 27.11 25.11 31.27
C ILE A 26 26.74 24.47 32.60
N ALA A 27 27.72 23.87 33.28
CA ALA A 27 27.54 23.19 34.56
C ALA A 27 27.51 24.16 35.75
N ASP A 28 26.61 25.15 35.73
CA ASP A 28 26.32 26.01 36.88
C ASP A 28 24.93 25.68 37.46
N THR A 29 24.81 25.78 38.78
CA THR A 29 23.60 25.48 39.56
C THR A 29 22.90 26.73 40.10
N GLN A 30 23.41 27.94 39.78
CA GLN A 30 22.70 29.18 40.08
C GLN A 30 21.77 29.56 38.92
N GLY A 31 20.48 29.68 39.23
CA GLY A 31 19.47 30.04 38.24
C GLY A 31 19.65 31.47 37.73
N TYR A 32 19.66 31.65 36.40
CA TYR A 32 19.70 32.95 35.77
C TYR A 32 18.30 33.58 35.72
N ASP A 33 18.15 34.75 36.35
CA ASP A 33 16.97 35.61 36.22
C ASP A 33 17.04 36.35 34.88
N ILE A 34 16.11 36.04 33.97
CA ILE A 34 16.03 36.66 32.64
C ILE A 34 14.93 37.75 32.66
N PRO A 35 15.28 39.04 32.50
CA PRO A 35 14.29 40.13 32.50
C PRO A 35 13.24 39.96 31.40
N GLY A 36 12.03 39.56 31.79
CA GLY A 36 10.91 39.22 30.88
C GLY A 36 10.23 37.90 31.22
N LEU A 37 10.92 36.98 31.90
CA LEU A 37 10.38 35.68 32.36
C LEU A 37 9.89 35.67 33.82
N ASN A 38 9.79 36.85 34.45
CA ASN A 38 9.33 36.97 35.83
C ASN A 38 7.81 36.87 35.94
N PHE A 39 7.35 35.81 36.61
CA PHE A 39 5.93 35.54 36.87
C PHE A 39 5.32 36.60 37.80
N ASN A 40 4.54 37.53 37.22
CA ASN A 40 3.68 38.41 38.00
C ASN A 40 2.35 37.67 38.32
N PRO A 41 1.91 37.62 39.59
CA PRO A 41 0.62 37.05 39.92
C PRO A 41 -0.51 37.90 39.33
N VAL A 42 -1.42 37.26 38.61
CA VAL A 42 -2.60 37.92 38.03
C VAL A 42 -3.56 38.32 39.15
N THR A 43 -3.71 39.62 39.39
CA THR A 43 -4.56 40.19 40.45
C THR A 43 -5.98 40.53 40.00
N SER A 44 -6.33 40.30 38.73
CA SER A 44 -7.69 40.48 38.23
C SER A 44 -8.57 39.27 38.57
N LEU A 45 -9.64 39.50 39.34
CA LEU A 45 -10.76 38.58 39.45
C LEU A 45 -11.34 38.30 38.06
N VAL A 46 -11.24 37.05 37.60
CA VAL A 46 -11.95 36.59 36.41
C VAL A 46 -13.43 36.41 36.77
N THR A 47 -14.23 37.43 36.52
CA THR A 47 -15.69 37.31 36.52
C THR A 47 -16.12 36.66 35.22
N GLY A 48 -16.33 35.34 35.22
CA GLY A 48 -17.09 34.68 34.17
C GLY A 48 -18.56 35.10 34.24
N GLU A 49 -19.18 35.37 33.10
CA GLU A 49 -20.63 35.53 33.02
C GLU A 49 -21.27 34.13 33.12
N GLU A 50 -21.75 33.75 34.31
CA GLU A 50 -22.65 32.60 34.45
C GLU A 50 -23.98 32.92 33.75
N GLN A 51 -24.16 32.39 32.53
CA GLN A 51 -25.50 32.14 32.03
C GLN A 51 -26.10 31.00 32.84
N ALA A 52 -26.95 31.36 33.80
CA ALA A 52 -27.56 30.43 34.75
C ALA A 52 -28.67 29.58 34.10
N ASP A 53 -28.28 28.53 33.40
CA ASP A 53 -29.12 27.33 33.30
C ASP A 53 -29.08 26.61 34.67
N ASN A 54 -30.23 26.45 35.31
CA ASN A 54 -30.36 26.06 36.73
C ASN A 54 -30.06 24.57 37.04
N GLU A 55 -29.27 23.88 36.21
CA GLU A 55 -28.87 22.50 36.44
C GLU A 55 -27.44 22.42 36.99
N VAL A 56 -27.25 21.68 38.08
CA VAL A 56 -25.92 21.46 38.68
C VAL A 56 -25.16 20.42 37.85
N SER A 57 -24.63 20.85 36.71
CA SER A 57 -23.71 20.06 35.89
C SER A 57 -22.28 20.14 36.43
N ALA A 58 -21.53 19.04 36.29
CA ALA A 58 -20.09 18.97 36.52
C ALA A 58 -19.32 18.67 35.21
N GLU A 59 -19.96 18.92 34.07
CA GLU A 59 -19.34 18.86 32.75
C GLU A 59 -18.41 20.07 32.58
N GLY A 60 -17.21 19.82 32.05
CA GLY A 60 -16.15 20.79 31.97
C GLY A 60 -14.85 20.13 31.51
N GLY A 61 -14.15 20.81 30.61
CA GLY A 61 -12.88 20.37 30.05
C GLY A 61 -12.39 21.39 29.04
N LYS A 62 -11.19 21.16 28.48
CA LYS A 62 -10.65 22.03 27.43
C LYS A 62 -11.61 22.13 26.26
N VAL A 63 -11.77 23.34 25.72
CA VAL A 63 -12.52 23.53 24.49
C VAL A 63 -11.80 22.75 23.39
N VAL A 64 -12.54 22.03 22.54
CA VAL A 64 -11.96 21.27 21.42
C VAL A 64 -11.13 22.19 20.50
N ASP A 65 -11.41 23.49 20.53
CA ASP A 65 -10.65 24.50 19.80
C ASP A 65 -9.22 24.75 20.30
N GLU A 66 -8.85 24.29 21.49
CA GLU A 66 -7.48 24.38 22.03
C GLU A 66 -6.59 23.19 21.63
N LEU A 67 -7.12 22.21 20.88
CA LEU A 67 -6.37 21.02 20.47
C LEU A 67 -5.61 21.26 19.14
N SER A 68 -4.37 20.77 19.08
CA SER A 68 -3.45 20.91 17.93
C SER A 68 -3.57 19.75 16.93
N TYR A 69 -4.55 19.88 16.03
CA TYR A 69 -4.69 19.07 14.81
C TYR A 69 -5.52 19.81 13.76
N ASP A 70 -5.49 19.38 12.49
CA ASP A 70 -6.36 19.97 11.45
C ASP A 70 -7.85 19.72 11.73
N LYS A 71 -8.57 20.79 12.06
CA LYS A 71 -10.02 20.77 12.33
C LYS A 71 -10.87 20.75 11.06
N SER A 72 -10.29 20.88 9.86
CA SER A 72 -11.05 20.93 8.60
C SER A 72 -11.41 19.53 8.08
N ALA A 73 -10.47 18.58 8.13
CA ALA A 73 -10.72 17.16 7.90
C ALA A 73 -11.31 16.46 9.15
N ILE A 74 -11.08 17.03 10.34
CA ILE A 74 -11.54 16.51 11.64
C ILE A 74 -12.57 17.49 12.25
N PRO A 75 -13.74 17.74 11.59
CA PRO A 75 -14.67 18.79 11.99
C PRO A 75 -15.26 18.55 13.38
N VAL A 76 -15.32 19.62 14.19
CA VAL A 76 -15.87 19.60 15.56
C VAL A 76 -17.40 19.48 15.55
N ALA A 77 -18.05 20.23 14.66
CA ALA A 77 -19.49 20.19 14.41
C ALA A 77 -19.75 20.28 12.88
N PRO A 78 -19.95 19.16 12.17
CA PRO A 78 -20.14 19.17 10.73
C PRO A 78 -21.51 19.74 10.35
N VAL A 79 -21.55 20.54 9.29
CA VAL A 79 -22.81 21.00 8.69
C VAL A 79 -23.54 19.78 8.09
N VAL A 80 -24.85 19.71 8.33
CA VAL A 80 -25.72 18.62 7.85
C VAL A 80 -25.56 18.44 6.33
N GLU A 81 -25.40 17.20 5.90
CA GLU A 81 -25.20 16.77 4.50
C GLU A 81 -23.92 17.26 3.77
N GLN A 82 -23.05 18.04 4.43
CA GLN A 82 -21.74 18.38 3.87
C GLN A 82 -20.68 17.29 4.12
N THR A 83 -19.69 17.21 3.24
CA THR A 83 -18.49 16.37 3.41
C THR A 83 -17.41 17.13 4.17
N ALA A 84 -16.64 16.43 5.01
CA ALA A 84 -15.40 16.96 5.56
C ALA A 84 -14.37 17.27 4.45
N ALA A 85 -13.42 18.16 4.75
CA ALA A 85 -12.29 18.43 3.86
C ALA A 85 -11.43 17.17 3.65
N ALA A 86 -10.57 17.18 2.63
CA ALA A 86 -9.49 16.22 2.54
C ALA A 86 -8.44 16.56 3.62
N PRO A 87 -7.90 15.57 4.35
CA PRO A 87 -6.80 15.81 5.28
C PRO A 87 -5.51 16.15 4.53
N ASP A 88 -4.58 16.81 5.22
CA ASP A 88 -3.28 17.15 4.69
C ASP A 88 -2.42 15.90 4.41
N VAL A 89 -1.57 16.00 3.39
CA VAL A 89 -0.69 14.91 2.93
C VAL A 89 0.65 14.91 3.69
N PRO A 90 1.29 13.74 3.89
CA PRO A 90 2.57 13.65 4.61
C PRO A 90 3.69 14.54 4.03
N ALA A 91 3.68 14.73 2.71
CA ALA A 91 4.54 15.63 1.96
C ALA A 91 3.96 15.90 0.56
N GLU A 92 4.33 17.01 -0.08
CA GLU A 92 3.86 17.42 -1.41
C GLU A 92 4.18 16.40 -2.53
N THR A 93 5.25 15.61 -2.38
CA THR A 93 5.67 14.53 -3.31
C THR A 93 4.85 13.23 -3.16
N THR A 94 3.85 13.21 -2.29
CA THR A 94 2.99 12.04 -2.04
C THR A 94 1.82 12.03 -3.02
N ALA A 95 1.48 10.88 -3.58
CA ALA A 95 0.38 10.78 -4.55
C ALA A 95 -0.98 11.04 -3.91
N THR A 96 -1.66 12.10 -4.34
CA THR A 96 -2.97 12.51 -3.81
C THR A 96 -4.11 11.81 -4.54
N ARG A 97 -5.30 11.81 -3.93
CA ARG A 97 -6.52 11.23 -4.52
C ARG A 97 -7.76 11.91 -3.95
N LYS A 98 -8.88 11.79 -4.68
CA LYS A 98 -10.21 12.21 -4.21
C LYS A 98 -10.50 11.62 -2.82
N ASN A 99 -10.98 12.48 -1.93
CA ASN A 99 -11.36 12.12 -0.57
C ASN A 99 -12.48 11.06 -0.52
N ASP A 100 -12.11 9.81 -0.27
CA ASP A 100 -13.04 8.67 -0.07
C ASP A 100 -13.61 8.62 1.37
N THR A 101 -13.12 9.44 2.31
CA THR A 101 -13.56 9.48 3.73
C THR A 101 -14.47 10.65 4.08
N GLY A 102 -14.72 11.61 3.19
CA GLY A 102 -15.42 12.87 3.50
C GLY A 102 -16.81 12.74 4.15
N HIS A 103 -17.59 11.70 3.83
CA HIS A 103 -18.88 11.41 4.50
C HIS A 103 -18.76 10.56 5.78
N LEU A 104 -17.64 9.85 5.96
CA LEU A 104 -17.36 9.02 7.12
C LEU A 104 -16.71 9.85 8.25
N ALA A 105 -15.87 10.83 7.91
CA ALA A 105 -15.16 11.72 8.84
C ALA A 105 -16.08 12.69 9.62
N THR A 106 -17.30 12.93 9.12
CA THR A 106 -18.34 13.70 9.81
C THR A 106 -19.10 12.89 10.86
N LYS A 107 -18.82 11.60 11.03
CA LYS A 107 -19.51 10.71 11.98
C LYS A 107 -18.54 10.06 12.96
N TRP A 108 -19.00 9.95 14.20
CA TRP A 108 -18.35 9.19 15.26
C TRP A 108 -18.98 7.80 15.35
N TYR A 109 -18.15 6.76 15.40
CA TYR A 109 -18.56 5.35 15.44
C TYR A 109 -18.27 4.76 16.82
N ASP A 110 -19.28 4.18 17.48
CA ASP A 110 -19.05 3.50 18.78
C ASP A 110 -18.14 2.29 18.60
N PHE A 111 -17.04 2.25 19.35
CA PHE A 111 -16.06 1.18 19.28
C PHE A 111 -16.03 0.29 20.53
N VAL A 112 -15.88 0.90 21.72
CA VAL A 112 -15.82 0.16 22.98
C VAL A 112 -16.29 1.03 24.16
N LYS A 113 -16.76 0.38 25.21
CA LYS A 113 -16.94 1.00 26.53
C LYS A 113 -15.85 0.49 27.46
N ILE A 114 -15.13 1.40 28.10
CA ILE A 114 -14.13 1.10 29.12
C ILE A 114 -14.72 1.46 30.49
N ASN A 115 -14.53 0.59 31.49
CA ASN A 115 -14.98 0.86 32.85
C ASN A 115 -13.79 1.39 33.65
N LEU A 116 -13.89 2.63 34.11
CA LEU A 116 -12.91 3.27 34.97
C LEU A 116 -13.28 3.05 36.44
N SER A 117 -12.58 2.12 37.08
CA SER A 117 -12.62 1.88 38.53
C SER A 117 -11.39 2.52 39.19
N ALA A 118 -11.36 2.57 40.53
CA ALA A 118 -10.19 3.08 41.25
C ALA A 118 -8.95 2.21 40.95
N PRO A 119 -7.85 2.78 40.42
CA PRO A 119 -6.69 2.00 39.98
C PRO A 119 -5.99 1.30 41.15
N THR A 120 -5.66 0.02 40.97
CA THR A 120 -4.83 -0.74 41.93
C THR A 120 -3.33 -0.53 41.72
N ASP A 121 -2.93 -0.18 40.49
CA ASP A 121 -1.57 0.23 40.12
C ASP A 121 -1.62 1.31 39.02
N LEU A 122 -0.46 1.87 38.68
CA LEU A 122 -0.32 2.88 37.61
C LEU A 122 0.06 2.24 36.26
N SER A 123 -0.39 1.00 36.01
CA SER A 123 -0.10 0.26 34.77
C SER A 123 -0.84 0.85 33.57
N TRP A 124 -0.29 0.64 32.37
CA TRP A 124 -0.91 1.06 31.11
C TRP A 124 -1.81 -0.05 30.57
N THR A 125 -3.08 0.26 30.34
CA THR A 125 -4.01 -0.61 29.62
C THR A 125 -4.00 -0.27 28.14
N VAL A 126 -3.75 -1.26 27.27
CA VAL A 126 -3.68 -1.06 25.81
C VAL A 126 -5.00 -1.43 25.16
N LEU A 127 -5.54 -0.51 24.35
CA LEU A 127 -6.68 -0.70 23.49
C LEU A 127 -6.23 -0.84 22.03
N THR A 128 -6.36 -2.04 21.47
CA THR A 128 -6.07 -2.31 20.05
C THR A 128 -7.28 -2.05 19.17
N ILE A 129 -7.06 -1.32 18.07
CA ILE A 129 -8.03 -0.98 17.04
C ILE A 129 -7.52 -1.55 15.71
N ASP A 130 -8.32 -2.39 15.05
CA ASP A 130 -8.03 -2.89 13.69
C ASP A 130 -9.13 -2.39 12.73
N PRO A 131 -8.90 -1.27 12.01
CA PRO A 131 -9.91 -0.69 11.12
C PRO A 131 -10.21 -1.55 9.88
N TYR A 132 -9.43 -2.61 9.61
CA TYR A 132 -9.61 -3.49 8.45
C TYR A 132 -10.39 -4.77 8.81
N ASN A 133 -10.07 -5.42 9.94
CA ASN A 133 -10.67 -6.70 10.34
C ASN A 133 -11.79 -6.61 11.38
N ASP A 134 -11.88 -5.53 12.18
CA ASP A 134 -12.78 -5.52 13.35
C ASP A 134 -14.26 -5.55 12.96
N ILE A 135 -14.97 -6.58 13.43
CA ILE A 135 -16.41 -6.78 13.21
C ILE A 135 -17.24 -5.62 13.77
N ARG A 136 -16.82 -4.97 14.86
CA ARG A 136 -17.51 -3.82 15.49
C ARG A 136 -17.62 -2.62 14.55
N LEU A 137 -16.61 -2.46 13.68
CA LEU A 137 -16.51 -1.41 12.67
C LEU A 137 -17.13 -1.83 11.31
N SER A 138 -17.52 -3.09 11.17
CA SER A 138 -18.06 -3.70 9.95
C SER A 138 -19.59 -3.87 9.99
N ARG A 139 -20.30 -2.80 10.39
CA ARG A 139 -21.78 -2.73 10.37
C ARG A 139 -22.32 -2.75 8.92
N ASP A 140 -23.60 -3.04 8.73
CA ASP A 140 -24.24 -2.91 7.41
C ASP A 140 -24.49 -1.44 7.06
N GLY A 141 -24.41 -1.09 5.76
CA GLY A 141 -24.50 0.30 5.28
C GLY A 141 -23.12 0.96 5.12
N GLU A 142 -23.06 2.29 5.26
CA GLU A 142 -21.84 3.09 5.08
C GLU A 142 -20.96 3.03 6.35
N ALA A 143 -20.20 1.94 6.46
CA ALA A 143 -19.41 1.56 7.61
C ALA A 143 -17.94 2.03 7.53
N MET A 144 -17.35 2.30 8.69
CA MET A 144 -15.98 2.82 8.83
C MET A 144 -14.91 1.95 8.14
N VAL A 145 -15.10 0.63 8.08
CA VAL A 145 -14.17 -0.33 7.43
C VAL A 145 -14.11 -0.23 5.90
N LEU A 146 -15.05 0.47 5.25
CA LEU A 146 -15.19 0.42 3.79
C LEU A 146 -14.01 1.02 2.99
N PRO A 147 -13.41 2.17 3.34
CA PRO A 147 -12.24 2.71 2.66
C PRO A 147 -11.05 1.75 2.71
N TRP A 148 -10.81 1.13 3.88
CA TRP A 148 -9.78 0.12 4.10
C TRP A 148 -9.96 -1.15 3.26
N LYS A 149 -11.20 -1.54 2.94
CA LYS A 149 -11.50 -2.72 2.08
C LYS A 149 -11.63 -2.39 0.59
N ARG A 150 -11.66 -1.11 0.22
CA ARG A 150 -11.77 -0.63 -1.17
C ARG A 150 -10.46 -0.06 -1.71
N ASN A 151 -9.38 -0.04 -0.92
CA ASN A 151 -8.08 0.49 -1.30
C ASN A 151 -6.96 -0.45 -0.81
N VAL A 152 -5.81 -0.41 -1.48
CA VAL A 152 -4.63 -1.23 -1.11
C VAL A 152 -3.79 -0.54 -0.04
N TRP A 153 -3.63 0.78 -0.18
CA TRP A 153 -2.71 1.59 0.61
C TRP A 153 -3.45 2.62 1.45
N THR A 154 -2.91 2.93 2.62
CA THR A 154 -3.37 4.03 3.47
C THR A 154 -2.19 4.74 4.15
N THR A 155 -2.34 6.05 4.35
CA THR A 155 -1.40 6.92 5.07
C THR A 155 -2.20 7.91 5.93
N GLY A 156 -1.53 8.81 6.63
CA GLY A 156 -2.12 9.79 7.54
C GLY A 156 -1.60 11.20 7.32
N ASP A 157 -1.97 12.10 8.22
CA ASP A 157 -1.42 13.45 8.33
C ASP A 157 -0.11 13.41 9.15
N ARG A 158 0.82 14.36 8.92
CA ARG A 158 2.12 14.49 9.60
C ARG A 158 2.30 15.83 10.33
N ASP A 159 1.21 16.56 10.58
CA ASP A 159 1.15 17.87 11.23
C ASP A 159 2.04 18.06 12.48
N ILE A 160 2.17 17.06 13.37
CA ILE A 160 3.05 17.12 14.55
C ILE A 160 4.39 16.37 14.41
N GLY A 161 4.83 16.12 13.18
CA GLY A 161 6.13 15.52 12.85
C GLY A 161 6.14 14.00 12.70
N TYR A 162 5.03 13.31 12.95
CA TYR A 162 4.86 11.87 12.70
C TYR A 162 3.45 11.54 12.19
N ILE A 163 3.29 10.39 11.53
CA ILE A 163 2.07 10.03 10.80
C ILE A 163 0.92 9.62 11.74
N ARG A 164 -0.22 10.30 11.65
CA ARG A 164 -1.45 10.03 12.42
C ARG A 164 -2.63 9.77 11.50
N THR A 165 -3.41 8.71 11.76
CA THR A 165 -4.48 8.25 10.83
C THR A 165 -5.87 8.40 11.43
N LEU A 166 -6.30 7.48 12.28
CA LEU A 166 -7.61 7.54 12.94
C LEU A 166 -7.61 8.62 14.03
N ALA A 167 -8.80 9.17 14.33
CA ALA A 167 -9.02 9.92 15.55
C ALA A 167 -9.94 9.14 16.49
N ALA A 168 -9.56 9.04 17.76
CA ALA A 168 -10.43 8.58 18.85
C ALA A 168 -10.99 9.77 19.62
N GLN A 169 -12.26 9.72 19.99
CA GLN A 169 -12.86 10.64 20.94
C GLN A 169 -13.15 9.87 22.22
N ILE A 170 -12.66 10.41 23.33
CA ILE A 170 -12.91 9.89 24.68
C ILE A 170 -13.75 10.95 25.38
N ASN A 171 -15.01 10.59 25.63
CA ASN A 171 -15.94 11.40 26.40
C ASN A 171 -16.14 10.74 27.77
N VAL A 172 -15.76 11.45 28.83
CA VAL A 172 -15.82 10.97 30.22
C VAL A 172 -16.98 11.68 30.93
N PRO A 173 -18.24 11.21 30.79
CA PRO A 173 -19.38 11.83 31.46
C PRO A 173 -19.19 11.77 32.97
N ARG A 174 -19.52 12.85 33.69
CA ARG A 174 -19.22 12.95 35.13
C ARG A 174 -20.45 13.31 35.96
N PRO A 175 -20.87 12.43 36.88
CA PRO A 175 -21.64 12.82 38.06
C PRO A 175 -20.77 13.71 38.97
N PRO A 176 -21.30 14.78 39.60
CA PRO A 176 -20.50 15.71 40.43
C PRO A 176 -19.65 15.05 41.54
N GLN A 177 -20.07 13.88 42.00
CA GLN A 177 -19.54 13.12 43.14
C GLN A 177 -18.24 12.32 42.87
N ILE A 178 -17.81 12.20 41.61
CA ILE A 178 -16.51 11.61 41.24
C ILE A 178 -15.66 12.70 40.60
N SER A 179 -14.35 12.70 40.82
CA SER A 179 -13.37 13.51 40.10
C SER A 179 -12.12 12.69 39.79
N GLY A 180 -11.42 13.02 38.71
CA GLY A 180 -10.25 12.25 38.28
C GLY A 180 -9.68 12.74 36.97
N VAL A 181 -8.54 12.17 36.61
CA VAL A 181 -7.85 12.42 35.33
C VAL A 181 -7.41 11.09 34.75
N LEU A 182 -7.83 10.85 33.50
CA LEU A 182 -7.40 9.76 32.65
C LEU A 182 -6.23 10.27 31.79
N GLU A 183 -5.08 9.60 31.86
CA GLU A 183 -3.94 9.85 30.99
C GLU A 183 -4.00 8.88 29.81
N VAL A 184 -3.87 9.41 28.59
CA VAL A 184 -4.03 8.64 27.35
C VAL A 184 -2.89 8.95 26.39
N LYS A 185 -2.28 7.91 25.82
CA LYS A 185 -1.29 8.00 24.76
C LYS A 185 -1.89 7.63 23.42
N ASP A 186 -1.44 8.33 22.39
CA ASP A 186 -1.78 8.04 20.99
C ASP A 186 -1.11 6.77 20.44
N SER A 187 -0.13 6.21 21.18
CA SER A 187 0.56 4.96 20.87
C SER A 187 0.96 4.18 22.14
N VAL A 188 1.58 3.00 21.96
CA VAL A 188 2.30 2.29 23.04
C VAL A 188 3.68 2.91 23.28
N ASN A 189 4.27 3.57 22.29
CA ASN A 189 5.49 4.36 22.47
C ASN A 189 5.20 5.62 23.35
N ASN A 190 6.26 6.25 23.85
CA ASN A 190 6.19 7.57 24.50
C ASN A 190 6.15 8.68 23.42
N SER A 191 5.09 8.68 22.61
CA SER A 191 4.77 9.74 21.64
C SER A 191 4.00 10.87 22.32
N SER A 192 2.74 11.15 21.96
CA SER A 192 1.94 12.21 22.58
C SER A 192 1.13 11.68 23.76
N ILE A 193 1.02 12.50 24.82
CA ILE A 193 0.18 12.24 25.99
C ILE A 193 -0.91 13.31 26.07
N SER A 194 -2.16 12.86 26.14
CA SER A 194 -3.35 13.68 26.40
C SER A 194 -3.89 13.41 27.80
N LEU A 195 -4.25 14.47 28.51
CA LEU A 195 -4.93 14.40 29.80
C LEU A 195 -6.42 14.66 29.60
N VAL A 196 -7.25 13.72 30.04
CA VAL A 196 -8.71 13.78 29.94
C VAL A 196 -9.27 13.88 31.36
N GLU A 197 -9.68 15.08 31.74
CA GLU A 197 -10.36 15.34 33.01
C GLU A 197 -11.75 14.68 33.02
N PHE A 198 -12.20 14.19 34.17
CA PHE A 198 -13.55 13.64 34.30
C PHE A 198 -14.56 14.78 34.18
N GLY A 199 -15.53 14.63 33.27
CA GLY A 199 -16.43 15.70 32.82
C GLY A 199 -15.99 16.32 31.49
N GLY A 200 -14.78 15.98 31.02
CA GLY A 200 -14.18 16.47 29.80
C GLY A 200 -14.33 15.53 28.60
N LYS A 201 -14.09 16.11 27.43
CA LYS A 201 -14.09 15.46 26.12
C LYS A 201 -12.77 15.79 25.42
N VAL A 202 -12.04 14.78 24.95
CA VAL A 202 -10.80 14.97 24.18
C VAL A 202 -10.84 14.14 22.90
N GLU A 203 -10.29 14.69 21.83
CA GLU A 203 -10.08 14.03 20.54
C GLU A 203 -8.58 13.81 20.35
N ILE A 204 -8.20 12.56 20.13
CA ILE A 204 -6.82 12.09 20.08
C ILE A 204 -6.59 11.45 18.70
N PRO A 205 -5.88 12.12 17.78
CA PRO A 205 -5.38 11.48 16.56
C PRO A 205 -4.31 10.44 16.91
N LEU A 206 -4.32 9.29 16.23
CA LEU A 206 -3.63 8.07 16.66
C LEU A 206 -2.51 7.63 15.71
N LEU A 207 -1.45 7.09 16.29
CA LEU A 207 -0.24 6.61 15.60
C LEU A 207 -0.37 5.11 15.27
N PRO A 208 -0.30 4.71 13.98
CA PRO A 208 -0.26 3.30 13.57
C PRO A 208 0.86 2.48 14.22
N GLU A 209 0.59 1.21 14.49
CA GLU A 209 1.57 0.28 15.10
C GLU A 209 2.86 0.17 14.26
N VAL A 210 2.73 0.23 12.93
CA VAL A 210 3.87 0.16 12.00
C VAL A 210 4.77 1.41 12.02
N PHE A 211 4.25 2.56 12.42
CA PHE A 211 4.99 3.84 12.45
C PHE A 211 5.38 4.27 13.87
N ASN A 212 5.09 3.47 14.89
CA ASN A 212 5.33 3.87 16.29
C ASN A 212 6.81 3.95 16.71
N GLY A 213 7.75 3.65 15.81
CA GLY A 213 9.20 3.70 16.05
C GLY A 213 9.76 2.64 17.01
N LEU A 214 8.91 1.80 17.62
CA LEU A 214 9.36 0.68 18.42
C LEU A 214 9.97 -0.36 17.49
N LYS A 215 11.26 -0.68 17.69
CA LYS A 215 11.95 -1.77 17.00
C LYS A 215 11.48 -3.15 17.50
N THR A 216 10.19 -3.41 17.36
CA THR A 216 9.63 -4.75 17.36
C THR A 216 9.99 -5.43 16.03
N ALA A 217 10.02 -6.76 15.98
CA ALA A 217 10.39 -7.48 14.76
C ALA A 217 9.33 -7.40 13.62
N LYS A 218 8.23 -6.65 13.85
CA LYS A 218 7.13 -6.41 12.92
C LYS A 218 7.42 -5.34 11.86
N THR A 219 8.38 -4.45 12.12
CA THR A 219 8.55 -3.24 11.28
C THR A 219 9.41 -3.53 10.05
N LEU A 220 8.75 -3.86 8.94
CA LEU A 220 9.35 -3.94 7.60
C LEU A 220 10.26 -2.73 7.30
N PRO A 221 11.35 -2.89 6.52
CA PRO A 221 12.15 -1.77 6.03
C PRO A 221 11.26 -0.65 5.49
N ARG A 222 10.27 -0.98 4.64
CA ARG A 222 9.38 -0.01 3.98
C ARG A 222 8.58 0.93 4.88
N HIS A 223 8.40 0.65 6.16
CA HIS A 223 7.67 1.56 7.06
C HIS A 223 8.54 2.67 7.66
N TRP A 224 9.86 2.53 7.53
CA TRP A 224 10.82 3.61 7.74
C TRP A 224 10.86 4.50 6.48
N LEU A 225 10.92 3.83 5.33
CA LEU A 225 10.99 4.40 3.97
C LEU A 225 9.80 5.28 3.60
N ASN A 226 8.61 4.71 3.65
CA ASN A 226 7.48 5.18 2.87
C ASN A 226 6.28 5.42 3.81
N PRO A 227 5.55 6.55 3.65
CA PRO A 227 4.43 6.91 4.51
C PRO A 227 3.19 6.04 4.26
N TRP A 228 3.17 5.21 3.21
CA TRP A 228 2.11 4.26 2.93
C TRP A 228 2.34 2.92 3.63
N MET A 229 1.28 2.43 4.27
CA MET A 229 1.16 1.07 4.80
C MET A 229 0.01 0.35 4.10
N ARG A 230 0.00 -1.00 4.13
CA ARG A 230 -1.18 -1.73 3.63
C ARG A 230 -2.38 -1.39 4.50
N THR A 231 -3.56 -1.30 3.90
CA THR A 231 -4.81 -1.13 4.66
C THR A 231 -5.00 -2.21 5.72
N ALA A 232 -4.53 -3.44 5.47
CA ALA A 232 -4.54 -4.54 6.43
C ALA A 232 -3.47 -4.47 7.55
N GLU A 233 -2.48 -3.57 7.45
CA GLU A 233 -1.42 -3.33 8.45
C GLU A 233 -1.73 -2.15 9.37
N SER A 234 -2.78 -1.38 9.07
CA SER A 234 -3.16 -0.13 9.77
C SER A 234 -3.77 -0.32 11.17
N LYS A 235 -3.33 -1.34 11.90
CA LYS A 235 -3.64 -1.54 13.32
C LYS A 235 -3.06 -0.39 14.14
N ILE A 236 -3.80 0.00 15.17
CA ILE A 236 -3.48 1.10 16.07
C ILE A 236 -3.60 0.60 17.51
N GLN A 237 -2.72 1.06 18.39
CA GLN A 237 -2.71 0.70 19.80
C GLN A 237 -2.65 1.96 20.66
N LEU A 238 -3.78 2.36 21.24
CA LEU A 238 -3.89 3.47 22.19
C LEU A 238 -3.69 2.93 23.60
N ALA A 239 -2.86 3.58 24.42
CA ALA A 239 -2.65 3.17 25.81
C ALA A 239 -3.28 4.20 26.77
N TYR A 240 -3.96 3.75 27.82
CA TYR A 240 -4.54 4.62 28.84
C TYR A 240 -4.28 4.13 30.26
N ARG A 241 -4.31 5.04 31.22
CA ARG A 241 -4.32 4.75 32.66
C ARG A 241 -4.96 5.87 33.46
N ILE A 242 -5.38 5.57 34.68
CA ILE A 242 -5.96 6.58 35.59
C ILE A 242 -4.84 7.09 36.49
N ILE A 243 -4.55 8.39 36.45
CA ILE A 243 -3.50 9.02 37.26
C ILE A 243 -4.03 9.72 38.51
N ALA A 244 -5.31 10.10 38.51
CA ALA A 244 -6.01 10.67 39.65
C ALA A 244 -7.44 10.13 39.69
N PHE A 245 -7.91 9.72 40.87
CA PHE A 245 -9.28 9.23 41.08
C PHE A 245 -9.73 9.54 42.51
N ASN A 246 -10.88 10.19 42.65
CA ASN A 246 -11.48 10.55 43.93
C ASN A 246 -13.01 10.41 43.82
N ARG A 247 -13.66 9.79 44.81
CA ARG A 247 -15.11 9.53 44.81
C ARG A 247 -15.70 9.58 46.22
N THR A 248 -16.99 9.87 46.31
CA THR A 248 -17.80 9.52 47.49
C THR A 248 -18.06 8.00 47.56
N SER A 249 -18.58 7.52 48.69
CA SER A 249 -18.79 6.09 48.95
C SER A 249 -19.80 5.38 48.04
N ASP A 250 -20.67 6.14 47.39
CA ASP A 250 -21.98 5.63 46.93
C ASP A 250 -22.05 5.33 45.42
N ILE A 251 -20.98 5.60 44.66
CA ILE A 251 -20.94 5.33 43.20
C ILE A 251 -19.90 4.24 42.86
N ALA A 252 -20.34 3.28 42.05
CA ALA A 252 -19.51 2.28 41.38
C ALA A 252 -19.12 2.73 39.96
N ASP A 253 -17.91 2.33 39.54
CA ASP A 253 -17.26 2.34 38.22
C ASP A 253 -17.88 3.19 37.09
N LEU A 254 -17.06 4.09 36.52
CA LEU A 254 -17.49 4.99 35.46
C LEU A 254 -17.34 4.36 34.07
N SER A 255 -18.45 4.13 33.35
CA SER A 255 -18.44 3.65 31.96
C SER A 255 -18.16 4.80 30.98
N VAL A 256 -16.95 4.84 30.43
CA VAL A 256 -16.51 5.78 29.39
C VAL A 256 -16.68 5.14 28.01
N THR A 257 -17.20 5.88 27.04
CA THR A 257 -17.35 5.37 25.66
C THR A 257 -16.24 5.94 24.78
N VAL A 258 -15.53 5.06 24.08
CA VAL A 258 -14.53 5.42 23.07
C VAL A 258 -15.20 5.37 21.70
N LEU A 259 -15.19 6.52 21.02
CA LEU A 259 -15.69 6.66 19.66
C LEU A 259 -14.52 6.80 18.68
N LEU A 260 -14.69 6.36 17.44
CA LEU A 260 -13.67 6.45 16.40
C LEU A 260 -14.20 7.18 15.15
N ARG A 261 -13.30 7.83 14.42
CA ARG A 261 -13.55 8.33 13.06
C ARG A 261 -12.30 8.18 12.17
N PRO A 262 -12.42 8.15 10.83
CA PRO A 262 -11.27 7.99 9.94
C PRO A 262 -10.21 9.10 10.03
N GLY A 263 -10.49 10.26 10.65
CA GLY A 263 -9.48 11.26 10.98
C GLY A 263 -8.69 11.75 9.75
N GLY A 264 -7.37 11.77 9.87
CA GLY A 264 -6.43 12.10 8.80
C GLY A 264 -6.15 10.96 7.80
N SER A 265 -6.89 9.84 7.85
CA SER A 265 -6.60 8.68 6.99
C SER A 265 -6.85 8.94 5.51
N GLN A 266 -5.80 8.79 4.70
CA GLN A 266 -5.83 8.86 3.25
C GLN A 266 -5.70 7.46 2.60
N PHE A 267 -6.07 7.35 1.33
CA PHE A 267 -6.12 6.06 0.60
C PHE A 267 -5.72 6.15 -0.87
N GLN A 268 -4.98 5.15 -1.34
CA GLN A 268 -4.51 5.05 -2.73
C GLN A 268 -4.72 3.62 -3.28
N LEU A 269 -4.73 3.53 -4.61
CA LEU A 269 -4.92 2.31 -5.40
C LEU A 269 -6.26 1.62 -5.09
N PRO A 270 -7.36 2.08 -5.71
CA PRO A 270 -8.68 1.55 -5.45
C PRO A 270 -8.90 0.16 -6.07
N LEU A 271 -9.71 -0.62 -5.37
CA LEU A 271 -10.15 -1.97 -5.69
C LEU A 271 -11.68 -2.02 -5.79
N LYS A 272 -12.21 -2.96 -6.59
CA LYS A 272 -13.62 -3.34 -6.45
C LYS A 272 -13.86 -3.98 -5.08
N PRO A 273 -15.02 -3.74 -4.42
CA PRO A 273 -15.31 -4.25 -3.08
C PRO A 273 -15.10 -5.77 -2.96
N GLU A 274 -14.35 -6.19 -1.94
CA GLU A 274 -14.08 -7.59 -1.67
C GLU A 274 -15.29 -8.35 -1.12
N LYS A 275 -15.26 -9.68 -1.23
CA LYS A 275 -16.29 -10.56 -0.64
C LYS A 275 -16.03 -10.69 0.87
N ARG A 276 -17.09 -10.93 1.65
CA ARG A 276 -16.95 -11.25 3.09
C ARG A 276 -16.10 -12.52 3.25
N ILE A 277 -15.11 -12.47 4.14
CA ILE A 277 -14.19 -13.58 4.44
C ILE A 277 -14.94 -14.66 5.23
N ASP A 278 -14.61 -15.93 5.01
CA ASP A 278 -15.02 -17.02 5.91
C ASP A 278 -14.27 -16.94 7.25
N SER A 279 -14.96 -16.47 8.29
CA SER A 279 -14.38 -16.25 9.62
C SER A 279 -13.93 -17.53 10.34
N ARG A 280 -14.30 -18.72 9.86
CA ARG A 280 -13.95 -20.02 10.49
C ARG A 280 -12.46 -20.36 10.42
N HIS A 281 -11.73 -19.75 9.50
CA HIS A 281 -10.30 -20.02 9.25
C HIS A 281 -9.43 -18.75 9.26
N ILE A 282 -9.95 -17.62 9.78
CA ILE A 282 -9.22 -16.35 9.87
C ILE A 282 -8.00 -16.43 10.80
N ASP A 283 -7.99 -17.41 11.72
CA ASP A 283 -6.86 -17.72 12.59
C ASP A 283 -5.59 -18.10 11.80
N ILE A 284 -5.72 -18.77 10.65
CA ILE A 284 -4.58 -19.09 9.77
C ILE A 284 -3.95 -17.82 9.20
N VAL A 285 -4.78 -16.87 8.77
CA VAL A 285 -4.31 -15.59 8.22
C VAL A 285 -3.50 -14.84 9.26
N ASN A 286 -3.99 -14.79 10.51
CA ASN A 286 -3.27 -14.14 11.61
C ASN A 286 -1.95 -14.87 11.92
N MET A 287 -1.95 -16.21 12.04
CA MET A 287 -0.73 -16.98 12.31
C MET A 287 0.35 -16.82 11.22
N LEU A 288 -0.04 -16.74 9.94
CA LEU A 288 0.90 -16.46 8.85
C LEU A 288 1.54 -15.07 8.95
N MET A 289 0.77 -14.05 9.38
CA MET A 289 1.30 -12.71 9.59
C MET A 289 2.20 -12.63 10.84
N ASP A 290 1.88 -13.37 11.89
CA ASP A 290 2.66 -13.39 13.13
C ASP A 290 3.98 -14.18 13.01
N ASP A 291 4.02 -15.22 12.16
CA ASP A 291 5.26 -15.94 11.82
C ASP A 291 6.24 -15.05 11.04
N PHE A 292 5.73 -14.30 10.06
CA PHE A 292 6.52 -13.32 9.31
C PHE A 292 7.18 -12.28 10.23
N ASN A 293 6.41 -11.77 11.20
CA ASN A 293 6.79 -10.73 12.16
C ASN A 293 7.97 -11.08 13.09
N ARG A 294 8.64 -12.23 12.91
CA ARG A 294 9.89 -12.60 13.59
C ARG A 294 11.16 -12.33 12.74
N LEU A 295 11.05 -11.86 11.49
CA LEU A 295 12.12 -12.04 10.48
C LEU A 295 12.82 -10.80 9.86
N ALA A 296 12.39 -9.53 10.04
CA ALA A 296 12.82 -8.39 9.18
C ALA A 296 13.45 -7.15 9.90
N VAL A 297 14.43 -6.45 9.27
CA VAL A 297 15.09 -5.19 9.77
C VAL A 297 15.76 -4.28 8.65
N ARG A 298 15.36 -2.97 8.56
CA ARG A 298 16.07 -1.69 8.13
C ARG A 298 16.29 -1.17 6.66
N GLY A 299 16.00 0.16 6.46
CA GLY A 299 16.94 1.21 5.90
C GLY A 299 16.40 2.25 4.85
N GLU A 300 16.48 3.60 5.11
CA GLU A 300 15.81 4.85 4.52
C GLU A 300 16.35 5.59 3.24
N GLU A 301 15.48 6.41 2.56
CA GLU A 301 15.69 7.24 1.31
C GLU A 301 15.40 8.78 1.45
N GLN A 302 15.45 9.62 0.37
CA GLN A 302 14.64 10.90 0.20
C GLN A 302 14.72 11.76 -1.12
N SER A 303 13.57 12.16 -1.68
CA SER A 303 13.27 12.54 -3.10
C SER A 303 13.41 13.99 -3.65
N LEU A 304 13.01 14.20 -4.95
CA LEU A 304 12.21 15.31 -5.60
C LEU A 304 12.19 15.13 -7.18
N PRO A 305 11.44 15.86 -8.06
CA PRO A 305 10.01 16.28 -8.12
C PRO A 305 9.27 16.10 -9.52
N GLU A 306 8.08 16.73 -9.69
CA GLU A 306 7.21 16.97 -10.92
C GLU A 306 6.44 15.78 -11.57
N GLU A 307 5.18 15.85 -12.08
CA GLU A 307 4.17 16.93 -12.35
C GLU A 307 2.70 16.43 -12.09
N THR A 308 1.62 17.05 -12.66
CA THR A 308 0.20 16.76 -12.31
C THR A 308 -0.87 16.86 -13.45
N PRO A 309 -1.66 15.80 -13.72
CA PRO A 309 -2.81 15.79 -14.66
C PRO A 309 -4.18 16.25 -14.06
N PRO A 310 -5.23 16.49 -14.89
CA PRO A 310 -6.51 17.06 -14.45
C PRO A 310 -7.47 16.11 -13.69
N ASN A 311 -8.39 16.73 -12.93
CA ASN A 311 -9.10 16.16 -11.77
C ASN A 311 -10.18 15.06 -11.99
N LEU A 312 -10.62 14.76 -13.21
CA LEU A 312 -11.69 13.77 -13.48
C LEU A 312 -11.40 12.93 -14.74
N PRO A 313 -11.31 11.59 -14.64
CA PRO A 313 -11.09 10.73 -15.80
C PRO A 313 -12.33 10.64 -16.69
N ASN A 314 -12.11 10.76 -18.00
CA ASN A 314 -13.14 10.62 -19.02
C ASN A 314 -13.51 9.13 -19.21
N THR A 315 -14.79 8.80 -19.04
CA THR A 315 -15.31 7.43 -19.13
C THR A 315 -15.27 6.83 -20.54
N SER A 316 -15.10 7.65 -21.59
CA SER A 316 -14.86 7.13 -22.95
C SER A 316 -13.42 6.68 -23.20
N GLN A 317 -12.49 7.02 -22.30
CA GLN A 317 -11.07 6.67 -22.39
C GLN A 317 -10.67 5.62 -21.33
N PHE A 318 -11.24 5.69 -20.13
CA PHE A 318 -10.84 4.83 -19.00
C PHE A 318 -11.99 3.96 -18.49
N ILE A 319 -11.75 2.65 -18.42
CA ILE A 319 -12.69 1.66 -17.84
C ILE A 319 -12.51 1.47 -16.32
N THR A 320 -11.37 1.89 -15.78
CA THR A 320 -11.06 1.90 -14.34
C THR A 320 -10.86 3.34 -13.85
N PRO A 321 -11.03 3.61 -12.54
CA PRO A 321 -10.55 4.88 -11.97
C PRO A 321 -9.04 5.00 -12.14
N MET A 322 -8.54 6.25 -12.10
CA MET A 322 -7.11 6.54 -12.05
C MET A 322 -6.46 5.90 -10.82
N THR A 323 -5.18 5.54 -10.94
CA THR A 323 -4.36 4.97 -9.86
C THR A 323 -4.13 5.97 -8.73
N ALA A 324 -3.83 7.22 -9.08
CA ALA A 324 -3.78 8.40 -8.24
C ALA A 324 -4.11 9.67 -9.07
N GLN A 325 -4.21 10.84 -8.42
CA GLN A 325 -4.33 12.14 -9.11
C GLN A 325 -2.98 12.81 -9.37
N THR A 326 -1.98 12.55 -8.53
CA THR A 326 -0.57 12.99 -8.71
C THR A 326 0.37 11.78 -8.66
N ALA A 327 1.62 11.96 -9.09
CA ALA A 327 2.63 10.90 -9.08
C ALA A 327 3.10 10.54 -7.66
N GLU A 328 3.51 9.28 -7.43
CA GLU A 328 4.08 8.83 -6.16
C GLU A 328 5.61 8.98 -6.21
N GLN A 329 6.12 10.12 -5.74
CA GLN A 329 7.53 10.51 -5.84
C GLN A 329 8.27 10.56 -4.50
N TYR A 330 7.59 10.31 -3.37
CA TYR A 330 8.10 10.54 -2.01
C TYR A 330 9.52 10.01 -1.73
N ASN A 331 9.93 8.94 -2.41
CA ASN A 331 11.23 8.29 -2.23
C ASN A 331 12.21 8.44 -3.42
N LEU A 332 11.79 9.07 -4.52
CA LEU A 332 12.54 9.14 -5.77
C LEU A 332 13.60 10.26 -5.79
N HIS A 333 14.90 9.91 -5.71
CA HIS A 333 16.00 10.86 -5.93
C HIS A 333 16.21 11.16 -7.42
N SER A 334 15.36 11.97 -8.07
CA SER A 334 15.58 12.27 -9.49
C SER A 334 16.86 13.09 -9.73
N ASP A 335 17.34 13.86 -8.76
CA ASP A 335 18.58 14.66 -8.84
C ASP A 335 19.87 13.83 -8.79
N LEU A 336 19.78 12.53 -8.48
CA LEU A 336 20.93 11.64 -8.38
C LEU A 336 21.27 11.00 -9.76
N GLY A 337 22.55 10.73 -9.97
CA GLY A 337 23.07 10.08 -11.18
C GLY A 337 23.26 11.04 -12.36
N GLY A 338 23.77 10.48 -13.46
CA GLY A 338 23.93 11.16 -14.74
C GLY A 338 22.95 10.63 -15.78
N GLU A 339 22.57 11.49 -16.71
CA GLU A 339 21.93 11.07 -17.96
C GLU A 339 22.93 10.29 -18.82
N GLU A 340 22.51 9.15 -19.34
CA GLU A 340 23.31 8.30 -20.21
C GLU A 340 22.39 7.65 -21.25
N ASP A 341 22.27 8.33 -22.38
CA ASP A 341 21.49 7.89 -23.53
C ASP A 341 22.48 7.39 -24.60
N LEU A 342 22.62 6.07 -24.73
CA LEU A 342 23.34 5.43 -25.84
C LEU A 342 22.35 4.98 -26.92
N GLU A 343 22.82 4.85 -28.17
CA GLU A 343 22.01 4.27 -29.25
C GLU A 343 21.57 2.83 -28.93
N LEU A 344 22.29 2.12 -28.05
CA LEU A 344 21.88 0.81 -27.53
C LEU A 344 20.53 0.86 -26.79
N ASP A 345 20.26 1.94 -26.06
CA ASP A 345 19.05 2.09 -25.24
C ASP A 345 17.77 2.28 -26.08
N GLU A 346 17.93 2.52 -27.38
CA GLU A 346 16.83 2.64 -28.33
C GLU A 346 16.33 1.29 -28.84
N PHE A 347 17.09 0.21 -28.66
CA PHE A 347 16.67 -1.14 -29.05
C PHE A 347 15.67 -1.72 -28.04
N PRO A 348 14.44 -2.07 -28.46
CA PRO A 348 13.48 -2.75 -27.60
C PRO A 348 13.86 -4.23 -27.42
N VAL A 349 13.65 -4.75 -26.22
CA VAL A 349 13.91 -6.16 -25.86
C VAL A 349 12.61 -6.95 -26.00
N LEU A 350 12.62 -8.10 -26.67
CA LEU A 350 11.47 -9.00 -26.77
C LEU A 350 11.41 -9.91 -25.54
N VAL A 351 10.68 -9.50 -24.51
CA VAL A 351 10.64 -10.15 -23.18
C VAL A 351 9.73 -11.39 -23.10
N PHE A 352 8.79 -11.53 -24.04
CA PHE A 352 7.92 -12.70 -24.14
C PHE A 352 7.57 -12.97 -25.61
N LYS A 353 7.60 -14.24 -26.01
CA LYS A 353 7.14 -14.72 -27.31
C LYS A 353 6.49 -16.09 -27.13
N GLY A 354 5.21 -16.24 -27.47
CA GLY A 354 4.54 -17.54 -27.36
C GLY A 354 3.02 -17.51 -27.36
N GLU A 355 2.41 -18.68 -27.13
CA GLU A 355 0.96 -18.82 -26.97
C GLU A 355 0.53 -18.62 -25.51
N ILE A 356 -0.50 -17.80 -25.29
CA ILE A 356 -1.14 -17.63 -23.97
C ILE A 356 -2.58 -18.17 -23.96
N PRO A 357 -3.06 -18.75 -22.84
CA PRO A 357 -4.40 -19.32 -22.72
C PRO A 357 -5.52 -18.26 -22.66
N THR A 358 -6.66 -18.56 -23.29
CA THR A 358 -7.85 -17.69 -23.32
C THR A 358 -8.73 -17.81 -22.06
N ASP A 359 -9.19 -16.67 -21.56
CA ASP A 359 -9.94 -16.45 -20.32
C ASP A 359 -9.17 -16.82 -19.04
N GLU A 360 -7.83 -16.85 -19.11
CA GLU A 360 -6.94 -17.01 -17.96
C GLU A 360 -5.90 -15.89 -17.89
N VAL A 361 -5.52 -15.49 -16.66
CA VAL A 361 -4.48 -14.47 -16.45
C VAL A 361 -3.11 -15.12 -16.56
N THR A 362 -2.32 -14.71 -17.55
CA THR A 362 -0.92 -15.08 -17.71
C THR A 362 -0.03 -14.04 -17.06
N SER A 363 0.99 -14.48 -16.31
CA SER A 363 2.01 -13.63 -15.70
C SER A 363 3.30 -13.63 -16.51
N ILE A 364 3.82 -12.43 -16.79
CA ILE A 364 5.14 -12.21 -17.36
C ILE A 364 5.92 -11.38 -16.33
N GLN A 365 6.90 -12.00 -15.67
CA GLN A 365 7.70 -11.32 -14.65
C GLN A 365 8.78 -10.46 -15.30
N LEU A 366 8.74 -9.15 -15.06
CA LEU A 366 9.67 -8.19 -15.67
C LEU A 366 10.87 -7.92 -14.75
N ASP A 367 11.62 -8.96 -14.35
CA ASP A 367 12.94 -8.79 -13.68
C ASP A 367 13.95 -8.27 -14.72
N LEU A 368 13.93 -6.96 -14.94
CA LEU A 368 14.75 -6.29 -15.97
C LEU A 368 16.25 -6.49 -15.78
N ALA A 369 16.72 -6.79 -14.56
CA ALA A 369 18.13 -7.08 -14.31
C ALA A 369 18.58 -8.43 -14.90
N LYS A 370 17.66 -9.36 -15.18
CA LYS A 370 17.94 -10.70 -15.72
C LYS A 370 17.11 -11.04 -16.96
N ILE A 371 16.57 -10.03 -17.62
CA ILE A 371 15.62 -10.25 -18.71
C ILE A 371 16.33 -10.84 -19.92
N TYR A 372 15.76 -11.90 -20.49
CA TYR A 372 16.19 -12.50 -21.74
C TYR A 372 15.54 -11.80 -22.94
N ASP A 373 16.20 -11.81 -24.10
CA ASP A 373 15.68 -11.23 -25.34
C ASP A 373 15.39 -12.34 -26.37
N PHE A 374 14.12 -12.62 -26.65
CA PHE A 374 13.73 -13.60 -27.66
C PHE A 374 13.92 -13.11 -29.11
N ALA A 375 14.45 -11.90 -29.32
CA ALA A 375 14.81 -11.35 -30.63
C ALA A 375 16.33 -11.28 -30.87
N TRP A 376 17.16 -11.71 -29.92
CA TRP A 376 18.62 -11.57 -29.99
C TRP A 376 19.35 -12.78 -29.40
N ASP A 377 20.29 -13.37 -30.15
CA ASP A 377 21.02 -14.59 -29.77
C ASP A 377 22.26 -14.32 -28.87
N GLY A 378 22.36 -13.14 -28.25
CA GLY A 378 23.51 -12.74 -27.43
C GLY A 378 23.27 -12.85 -25.91
N ASP A 379 24.34 -13.12 -25.17
CA ASP A 379 24.33 -13.27 -23.70
C ASP A 379 23.74 -12.05 -22.95
N GLU A 380 23.87 -10.85 -23.54
CA GLU A 380 23.40 -9.57 -23.02
C GLU A 380 22.50 -8.86 -24.03
N ASN A 381 21.60 -8.01 -23.53
CA ASN A 381 20.73 -7.13 -24.32
C ASN A 381 20.77 -5.69 -23.79
N ALA A 382 20.07 -4.77 -24.47
CA ALA A 382 20.05 -3.34 -24.15
C ALA A 382 19.70 -3.03 -22.68
N ILE A 383 18.80 -3.82 -22.07
CA ILE A 383 18.37 -3.61 -20.69
C ILE A 383 19.34 -4.26 -19.71
N SER A 384 19.68 -5.55 -19.90
CA SER A 384 20.54 -6.29 -18.96
C SER A 384 21.97 -5.74 -18.91
N GLN A 385 22.51 -5.27 -20.04
CA GLN A 385 23.82 -4.63 -20.08
C GLN A 385 23.90 -3.35 -19.22
N LYS A 386 22.80 -2.58 -19.09
CA LYS A 386 22.79 -1.38 -18.21
C LYS A 386 22.92 -1.78 -16.72
N PHE A 387 22.34 -2.91 -16.29
CA PHE A 387 22.51 -3.47 -14.93
C PHE A 387 23.89 -4.11 -14.68
N LEU A 388 24.61 -4.49 -15.73
CA LEU A 388 25.98 -4.99 -15.64
C LEU A 388 26.96 -3.83 -15.44
N ARG A 389 26.83 -2.78 -16.27
CA ARG A 389 27.66 -1.57 -16.26
C ARG A 389 27.50 -0.73 -15.00
N PHE A 390 26.28 -0.54 -14.49
CA PHE A 390 26.03 0.39 -13.38
C PHE A 390 25.57 -0.32 -12.11
N ALA A 391 26.04 0.18 -10.95
CA ALA A 391 25.57 -0.30 -9.64
C ALA A 391 24.18 0.25 -9.28
N HIS A 392 23.81 1.37 -9.90
CA HIS A 392 22.69 2.21 -9.54
C HIS A 392 21.97 2.67 -10.79
N ILE A 393 20.69 2.34 -10.89
CA ILE A 393 19.78 2.84 -11.92
C ILE A 393 18.69 3.64 -11.22
N ILE A 394 18.45 4.86 -11.65
CA ILE A 394 17.64 5.86 -10.93
C ILE A 394 16.51 6.29 -11.86
N PRO A 395 15.23 6.11 -11.51
CA PRO A 395 14.12 6.51 -12.38
C PRO A 395 14.13 8.03 -12.66
N LYS A 396 13.81 8.45 -13.88
CA LYS A 396 13.69 9.89 -14.22
C LYS A 396 12.37 10.49 -13.70
N SER A 397 11.32 9.68 -13.55
CA SER A 397 9.98 10.13 -13.12
C SER A 397 9.17 9.01 -12.46
N ALA A 398 7.93 9.33 -12.04
CA ALA A 398 7.01 8.38 -11.38
C ALA A 398 5.58 8.48 -11.92
N GLY A 399 4.80 7.43 -11.69
CA GLY A 399 3.37 7.38 -11.95
C GLY A 399 2.56 7.17 -10.67
N GLY A 400 1.24 6.93 -10.80
CA GLY A 400 0.35 6.70 -9.66
C GLY A 400 0.51 5.36 -8.93
N PHE A 401 1.46 4.51 -9.33
CA PHE A 401 1.82 3.27 -8.63
C PHE A 401 3.09 3.43 -7.76
N GLY A 402 4.05 4.22 -8.25
CA GLY A 402 5.44 4.33 -7.80
C GLY A 402 6.32 4.88 -8.95
N PRO A 403 7.65 4.91 -8.79
CA PRO A 403 8.59 5.32 -9.84
C PRO A 403 8.49 4.45 -11.10
N VAL A 404 8.77 5.00 -12.28
CA VAL A 404 8.63 4.33 -13.59
C VAL A 404 9.95 4.34 -14.34
N ILE A 405 10.36 3.21 -14.92
CA ILE A 405 11.68 3.04 -15.56
C ILE A 405 11.63 2.83 -17.08
N GLY A 406 10.44 2.57 -17.64
CA GLY A 406 10.25 2.34 -19.07
C GLY A 406 8.84 1.83 -19.35
N ASN A 407 8.62 1.31 -20.57
CA ASN A 407 7.31 0.90 -21.05
C ASN A 407 7.33 -0.52 -21.63
N TYR A 408 6.20 -1.22 -21.56
CA TYR A 408 5.95 -2.47 -22.29
C TYR A 408 4.93 -2.25 -23.42
N THR A 409 5.03 -3.06 -24.48
CA THR A 409 4.09 -3.09 -25.61
C THR A 409 3.76 -4.53 -25.97
N ILE A 410 2.47 -4.88 -25.93
CA ILE A 410 1.93 -6.16 -26.37
C ILE A 410 1.55 -6.05 -27.85
N THR A 411 1.96 -7.01 -28.67
CA THR A 411 1.59 -7.12 -30.09
C THR A 411 1.05 -8.51 -30.43
N ALA A 412 0.11 -8.56 -31.37
CA ALA A 412 -0.57 -9.79 -31.78
C ALA A 412 -1.07 -9.68 -33.23
N ASN A 413 -0.32 -10.27 -34.17
CA ASN A 413 -0.69 -10.31 -35.59
C ASN A 413 -1.78 -11.37 -35.85
N LEU A 414 -3.05 -11.01 -35.60
CA LEU A 414 -4.19 -11.89 -35.76
C LEU A 414 -4.91 -11.72 -37.12
N PRO A 415 -5.38 -12.80 -37.76
CA PRO A 415 -6.21 -12.71 -38.96
C PRO A 415 -7.62 -12.19 -38.64
N THR A 416 -8.25 -11.54 -39.61
CA THR A 416 -9.59 -10.93 -39.46
C THR A 416 -10.72 -11.92 -39.13
N GLY A 417 -10.50 -13.23 -39.34
CA GLY A 417 -11.43 -14.31 -38.99
C GLY A 417 -11.40 -14.74 -37.51
N VAL A 418 -10.60 -14.07 -36.69
CA VAL A 418 -10.52 -14.22 -35.22
C VAL A 418 -10.73 -12.84 -34.59
N ALA A 419 -11.52 -12.75 -33.53
CA ALA A 419 -11.72 -11.51 -32.78
C ALA A 419 -11.81 -11.78 -31.27
N GLY A 420 -11.28 -10.85 -30.46
CA GLY A 420 -11.31 -10.93 -29.00
C GLY A 420 -10.86 -9.61 -28.36
N ARG A 421 -10.48 -9.65 -27.08
CA ARG A 421 -9.89 -8.50 -26.37
C ARG A 421 -8.78 -8.92 -25.41
N ILE A 422 -7.81 -8.07 -25.18
CA ILE A 422 -6.80 -8.23 -24.15
C ILE A 422 -7.13 -7.25 -23.01
N VAL A 423 -7.18 -7.76 -21.78
CA VAL A 423 -7.09 -6.96 -20.56
C VAL A 423 -5.65 -7.04 -20.05
N HIS A 424 -5.03 -5.91 -19.74
CA HIS A 424 -3.66 -5.88 -19.23
C HIS A 424 -3.48 -4.87 -18.10
N ASN A 425 -2.53 -5.17 -17.20
CA ASN A 425 -2.05 -4.28 -16.14
C ASN A 425 -0.64 -4.72 -15.71
N CYS A 426 0.21 -3.79 -15.30
CA CYS A 426 1.56 -4.07 -14.80
C CYS A 426 1.65 -3.60 -13.35
N LEU A 427 1.77 -4.55 -12.41
CA LEU A 427 1.70 -4.29 -10.97
C LEU A 427 3.10 -4.33 -10.34
N PRO A 428 3.48 -3.33 -9.50
CA PRO A 428 4.76 -3.32 -8.79
C PRO A 428 5.00 -4.54 -7.88
N GLY A 429 6.26 -4.86 -7.61
CA GLY A 429 6.65 -5.98 -6.75
C GLY A 429 6.10 -5.90 -5.32
N ASP A 430 5.92 -4.70 -4.77
CA ASP A 430 5.34 -4.49 -3.42
C ASP A 430 3.87 -4.95 -3.31
N CYS A 431 3.18 -5.22 -4.43
CA CYS A 431 1.83 -5.78 -4.43
C CYS A 431 1.68 -7.11 -5.18
N VAL A 432 2.71 -7.98 -5.18
CA VAL A 432 2.66 -9.34 -5.75
C VAL A 432 1.48 -10.20 -5.28
N ASP A 433 0.94 -10.01 -4.08
CA ASP A 433 -0.29 -10.68 -3.61
C ASP A 433 -1.50 -10.36 -4.50
N LEU A 434 -1.56 -9.12 -5.01
CA LEU A 434 -2.58 -8.72 -5.98
C LEU A 434 -2.37 -9.44 -7.32
N SER A 435 -1.12 -9.57 -7.79
CA SER A 435 -0.78 -10.32 -9.01
C SER A 435 -1.18 -11.80 -8.89
N VAL A 436 -0.71 -12.47 -7.84
CA VAL A 436 -0.97 -13.90 -7.56
C VAL A 436 -2.48 -14.19 -7.45
N SER A 437 -3.23 -13.31 -6.82
CA SER A 437 -4.70 -13.42 -6.70
C SER A 437 -5.43 -13.39 -8.07
N ARG A 438 -4.88 -12.72 -9.09
CA ARG A 438 -5.41 -12.75 -10.45
C ARG A 438 -4.95 -13.99 -11.22
N ILE A 439 -3.69 -14.39 -11.09
CA ILE A 439 -3.12 -15.60 -11.71
C ILE A 439 -3.91 -16.86 -11.28
N PHE A 440 -4.24 -16.97 -9.99
CA PHE A 440 -5.07 -18.07 -9.47
C PHE A 440 -6.57 -17.93 -9.79
N GLY A 441 -7.00 -16.87 -10.48
CA GLY A 441 -8.40 -16.64 -10.84
C GLY A 441 -9.32 -16.37 -9.64
N LEU A 442 -8.80 -15.82 -8.54
CA LEU A 442 -9.59 -15.42 -7.36
C LEU A 442 -10.22 -14.04 -7.55
N LYS A 443 -9.48 -13.13 -8.21
CA LYS A 443 -9.90 -11.77 -8.61
C LYS A 443 -9.65 -11.61 -10.12
N SER A 444 -10.32 -10.64 -10.77
CA SER A 444 -10.10 -10.27 -12.18
C SER A 444 -9.23 -9.01 -12.29
N LEU A 445 -8.55 -8.79 -13.42
CA LEU A 445 -7.84 -7.55 -13.71
C LEU A 445 -8.77 -6.33 -13.69
N LEU A 446 -10.01 -6.46 -14.16
CA LEU A 446 -11.01 -5.39 -14.08
C LEU A 446 -11.44 -5.01 -12.64
N GLY A 447 -10.83 -5.60 -11.61
CA GLY A 447 -11.04 -5.31 -10.20
C GLY A 447 -10.03 -4.35 -9.55
N ILE A 448 -9.05 -3.84 -10.30
CA ILE A 448 -8.00 -2.92 -9.81
C ILE A 448 -7.76 -1.77 -10.80
N ALA A 449 -7.42 -0.59 -10.29
CA ALA A 449 -7.04 0.58 -11.10
C ALA A 449 -5.81 0.33 -11.98
N GLY A 450 -5.66 1.12 -13.04
CA GLY A 450 -4.58 0.98 -14.03
C GLY A 450 -4.81 -0.11 -15.08
N SER A 451 -5.87 -0.92 -14.94
CA SER A 451 -6.17 -1.97 -15.93
C SER A 451 -6.81 -1.37 -17.18
N ALA A 452 -6.21 -1.66 -18.33
CA ALA A 452 -6.67 -1.26 -19.65
C ALA A 452 -7.30 -2.45 -20.40
N VAL A 453 -8.14 -2.14 -21.40
CA VAL A 453 -8.80 -3.13 -22.27
C VAL A 453 -8.64 -2.68 -23.72
N SER A 454 -8.01 -3.52 -24.54
CA SER A 454 -7.91 -3.30 -25.98
C SER A 454 -8.54 -4.46 -26.74
N ALA A 455 -9.41 -4.15 -27.71
CA ALA A 455 -9.97 -5.15 -28.61
C ALA A 455 -9.01 -5.39 -29.78
N ILE A 456 -8.81 -6.67 -30.17
CA ILE A 456 -7.91 -7.07 -31.26
C ILE A 456 -8.54 -8.13 -32.16
N GLY A 457 -8.02 -8.21 -33.40
CA GLY A 457 -8.58 -9.04 -34.46
C GLY A 457 -9.84 -8.43 -35.09
N GLY A 458 -10.57 -9.23 -35.88
CA GLY A 458 -11.69 -8.75 -36.68
C GLY A 458 -11.23 -7.66 -37.66
N PRO A 459 -11.98 -6.55 -37.82
CA PRO A 459 -11.58 -5.42 -38.66
C PRO A 459 -10.71 -4.37 -37.94
N LEU A 460 -10.24 -4.62 -36.72
CA LEU A 460 -9.52 -3.64 -35.90
C LEU A 460 -8.02 -3.63 -36.17
N MET A 461 -7.41 -2.45 -36.09
CA MET A 461 -5.97 -2.22 -36.32
C MET A 461 -5.28 -1.80 -35.01
N ASN A 462 -5.41 -2.67 -34.00
CA ASN A 462 -4.88 -2.48 -32.65
C ASN A 462 -3.85 -3.57 -32.34
N GLY A 463 -2.82 -3.25 -31.55
CA GLY A 463 -1.81 -4.23 -31.14
C GLY A 463 -0.95 -4.72 -32.30
N LEU A 464 -0.71 -3.87 -33.29
CA LEU A 464 0.27 -4.08 -34.35
C LEU A 464 1.52 -3.22 -34.06
N VAL A 465 2.65 -3.61 -34.63
CA VAL A 465 3.89 -2.80 -34.61
C VAL A 465 4.21 -2.43 -36.06
N ASN A 466 4.13 -1.14 -36.36
CA ASN A 466 4.55 -0.57 -37.64
C ASN A 466 5.83 0.23 -37.41
N THR A 467 6.89 -0.08 -38.17
CA THR A 467 8.17 0.62 -38.09
C THR A 467 8.60 1.06 -39.49
N ALA A 468 8.67 2.37 -39.73
CA ALA A 468 9.39 2.91 -40.87
C ALA A 468 10.90 2.86 -40.57
N ALA A 469 11.71 2.34 -41.49
CA ALA A 469 13.14 2.22 -41.25
C ALA A 469 13.78 3.63 -41.03
N PRO A 470 14.62 3.82 -40.00
CA PRO A 470 15.25 5.11 -39.67
C PRO A 470 16.42 5.43 -40.62
N ILE A 471 16.14 5.46 -41.93
CA ILE A 471 17.12 5.72 -42.99
C ILE A 471 17.04 7.17 -43.47
N LEU A 472 18.19 7.82 -43.61
CA LEU A 472 18.32 9.21 -44.07
C LEU A 472 17.72 9.47 -45.47
N SER A 473 17.54 8.44 -46.29
CA SER A 473 16.87 8.56 -47.59
C SER A 473 15.35 8.66 -47.49
N GLY A 474 14.76 8.38 -46.32
CA GLY A 474 13.32 8.32 -46.07
C GLY A 474 12.55 7.37 -46.99
N ALA A 475 13.24 6.51 -47.74
CA ALA A 475 12.71 5.76 -48.88
C ALA A 475 11.88 6.61 -49.86
N ALA A 476 12.30 7.84 -50.16
CA ALA A 476 11.55 8.82 -50.96
C ALA A 476 11.15 8.36 -52.39
N HIS A 477 11.76 7.29 -52.90
CA HIS A 477 11.44 6.67 -54.20
C HIS A 477 10.76 5.29 -54.06
N ALA A 478 9.97 5.09 -52.99
CA ALA A 478 9.17 3.89 -52.81
C ALA A 478 8.20 3.67 -53.99
N ILE A 479 8.06 2.41 -54.43
CA ILE A 479 7.22 2.04 -55.56
C ILE A 479 5.90 1.47 -55.04
N GLY A 480 4.77 2.00 -55.52
CA GLY A 480 3.43 1.47 -55.23
C GLY A 480 2.80 1.94 -53.91
N GLY A 481 3.46 2.81 -53.16
CA GLY A 481 2.95 3.42 -51.93
C GLY A 481 3.93 4.42 -51.34
N GLU A 482 3.48 5.23 -50.39
CA GLU A 482 4.34 6.14 -49.62
C GLU A 482 4.77 5.51 -48.30
N VAL A 483 5.98 5.83 -47.83
CA VAL A 483 6.37 5.57 -46.45
C VAL A 483 5.71 6.60 -45.53
N VAL A 484 5.08 6.09 -44.47
CA VAL A 484 4.30 6.83 -43.46
C VAL A 484 5.03 6.72 -42.13
N GLY A 485 5.12 7.81 -41.36
CA GLY A 485 5.85 7.83 -40.08
C GLY A 485 7.38 7.78 -40.22
N GLY A 486 7.91 7.82 -41.44
CA GLY A 486 9.34 7.81 -41.72
C GLY A 486 10.00 9.18 -41.64
N LEU A 487 11.33 9.21 -41.61
CA LEU A 487 12.14 10.42 -41.37
C LEU A 487 11.92 11.56 -42.40
N ALA A 488 11.42 11.26 -43.60
CA ALA A 488 11.06 12.24 -44.64
C ALA A 488 9.58 12.71 -44.59
N ASP A 489 8.77 12.20 -43.67
CA ASP A 489 7.39 12.62 -43.40
C ASP A 489 7.36 13.70 -42.31
N ALA A 490 7.93 13.38 -41.14
CA ALA A 490 8.29 14.34 -40.10
C ALA A 490 9.37 13.74 -39.18
N VAL A 491 10.19 14.60 -38.57
CA VAL A 491 11.01 14.25 -37.41
C VAL A 491 10.24 14.71 -36.18
N LEU A 492 9.71 13.76 -35.41
CA LEU A 492 9.01 14.02 -34.15
C LEU A 492 10.02 13.92 -33.00
N ASP A 493 9.90 14.82 -32.03
CA ASP A 493 10.66 14.75 -30.78
C ASP A 493 10.11 13.65 -29.87
N VAL A 494 10.97 13.02 -29.07
CA VAL A 494 10.62 11.88 -28.20
C VAL A 494 9.59 12.27 -27.13
N ALA A 495 9.57 13.54 -26.72
CA ALA A 495 8.57 14.09 -25.80
C ALA A 495 7.25 14.52 -26.48
N SER A 496 7.18 14.52 -27.83
CA SER A 496 6.06 15.06 -28.60
C SER A 496 5.06 13.99 -29.02
N ASN A 497 3.93 13.90 -28.30
CA ASN A 497 2.82 12.99 -28.60
C ASN A 497 1.95 13.45 -29.80
N VAL A 498 2.56 13.78 -30.94
CA VAL A 498 1.90 14.31 -32.14
C VAL A 498 2.12 13.40 -33.34
N LEU A 499 1.04 12.90 -33.94
CA LEU A 499 1.10 12.10 -35.17
C LEU A 499 1.66 12.90 -36.36
N THR A 500 2.44 12.23 -37.23
CA THR A 500 2.93 12.83 -38.49
C THR A 500 1.76 13.20 -39.42
N PRO A 501 2.00 14.05 -40.45
CA PRO A 501 0.98 14.39 -41.43
C PRO A 501 0.37 13.16 -42.13
N LYS A 502 1.18 12.16 -42.51
CA LYS A 502 0.66 10.96 -43.19
C LYS A 502 0.03 9.94 -42.25
N GLU A 503 0.50 9.81 -41.01
CA GLU A 503 -0.15 8.95 -39.99
C GLU A 503 -1.60 9.37 -39.71
N LYS A 504 -1.87 10.68 -39.74
CA LYS A 504 -3.24 11.22 -39.63
C LYS A 504 -4.12 10.83 -40.82
N ALA A 505 -3.54 10.66 -42.01
CA ALA A 505 -4.24 10.26 -43.23
C ALA A 505 -4.35 8.74 -43.40
N GLN A 506 -3.47 7.96 -42.75
CA GLN A 506 -3.35 6.51 -42.94
C GLN A 506 -3.44 5.75 -41.59
N PRO A 507 -4.67 5.47 -41.10
CA PRO A 507 -4.90 4.74 -39.85
C PRO A 507 -4.33 3.32 -39.81
N SER A 508 -4.01 2.71 -40.96
CA SER A 508 -3.37 1.39 -41.03
C SER A 508 -1.88 1.41 -40.70
N ALA A 509 -1.21 2.56 -40.85
CA ALA A 509 0.14 2.78 -40.34
C ALA A 509 0.10 3.23 -38.86
N ASN A 510 -0.88 4.06 -38.51
CA ASN A 510 -1.13 4.51 -37.14
C ASN A 510 -1.98 3.50 -36.33
N SER A 511 -1.40 2.33 -36.04
CA SER A 511 -2.03 1.30 -35.22
C SER A 511 -2.03 1.68 -33.74
N SER A 512 -3.17 1.58 -33.06
CA SER A 512 -3.23 1.87 -31.62
C SER A 512 -2.46 0.80 -30.82
N SER A 513 -1.45 1.22 -30.07
CA SER A 513 -0.62 0.32 -29.26
C SER A 513 -1.38 -0.27 -28.08
N ILE A 514 -0.93 -1.44 -27.62
CA ILE A 514 -1.37 -2.05 -26.36
C ILE A 514 -0.19 -1.95 -25.41
N SER A 515 -0.03 -0.80 -24.79
CA SER A 515 1.16 -0.45 -24.03
C SER A 515 0.82 0.08 -22.63
N GLY A 516 1.82 0.10 -21.77
CA GLY A 516 1.74 0.73 -20.46
C GLY A 516 3.09 0.81 -19.79
N ASP A 517 3.11 1.47 -18.64
CA ASP A 517 4.31 1.77 -17.89
C ASP A 517 4.87 0.51 -17.18
N ILE A 518 6.16 0.52 -16.91
CA ILE A 518 6.87 -0.44 -16.04
C ILE A 518 7.17 0.27 -14.70
N PRO A 519 6.24 0.21 -13.73
CA PRO A 519 6.46 0.80 -12.41
C PRO A 519 7.29 -0.12 -11.51
N ILE A 520 8.15 0.45 -10.69
CA ILE A 520 8.86 -0.26 -9.62
C ILE A 520 8.22 0.01 -8.26
N SER A 521 8.64 -0.73 -7.25
CA SER A 521 8.15 -0.54 -5.88
C SER A 521 8.45 0.86 -5.35
N ARG A 522 7.50 1.41 -4.59
CA ARG A 522 7.52 2.80 -4.07
C ARG A 522 8.55 3.10 -2.99
N PHE A 523 9.15 2.06 -2.40
CA PHE A 523 10.08 2.16 -1.26
C PHE A 523 11.56 2.13 -1.68
N VAL A 524 11.88 2.23 -2.97
CA VAL A 524 13.29 2.24 -3.40
C VAL A 524 13.71 3.61 -3.88
N GLU A 525 14.79 4.11 -3.29
CA GLU A 525 15.51 5.32 -3.69
C GLU A 525 16.03 5.21 -5.12
N MET A 526 16.58 4.03 -5.41
CA MET A 526 17.33 3.68 -6.60
C MET A 526 17.33 2.16 -6.77
N LEU A 527 17.40 1.71 -8.02
CA LEU A 527 17.57 0.30 -8.35
C LEU A 527 19.03 -0.10 -8.19
N LYS A 528 19.37 -0.61 -7.00
CA LYS A 528 20.59 -1.41 -6.76
C LYS A 528 20.22 -2.89 -6.71
N TYR A 529 20.48 -3.62 -7.79
CA TYR A 529 20.09 -5.02 -7.86
C TYR A 529 20.92 -5.92 -6.92
N VAL A 530 20.25 -6.48 -5.91
CA VAL A 530 20.81 -7.48 -5.00
C VAL A 530 19.79 -8.61 -4.88
N LYS A 531 20.02 -9.73 -5.57
CA LYS A 531 19.07 -10.86 -5.69
C LYS A 531 18.45 -11.27 -4.34
N PRO A 532 19.20 -11.55 -3.25
CA PRO A 532 18.60 -11.93 -1.95
C PRO A 532 17.70 -10.87 -1.31
N ASN A 533 17.93 -9.59 -1.60
CA ASN A 533 17.08 -8.51 -1.12
C ASN A 533 15.79 -8.47 -1.93
N TYR A 534 15.87 -8.57 -3.27
CA TYR A 534 14.70 -8.53 -4.15
C TYR A 534 13.84 -9.81 -4.05
N GLU A 535 14.42 -10.91 -3.55
CA GLU A 535 13.69 -12.12 -3.17
C GLU A 535 12.93 -11.96 -1.83
N SER A 536 13.33 -11.03 -0.97
CA SER A 536 12.68 -10.72 0.31
C SER A 536 11.68 -9.56 0.17
N ASP A 537 12.07 -8.51 -0.54
CA ASP A 537 11.29 -7.28 -0.78
C ASP A 537 11.28 -7.00 -2.31
N PRO A 538 10.34 -7.57 -3.09
CA PRO A 538 10.33 -7.48 -4.54
C PRO A 538 10.14 -6.04 -5.06
N VAL A 539 11.00 -5.66 -6.01
CA VAL A 539 11.03 -4.32 -6.59
C VAL A 539 10.46 -4.29 -8.01
N PHE A 540 10.82 -5.28 -8.84
CA PHE A 540 10.38 -5.36 -10.23
C PHE A 540 8.92 -5.82 -10.38
N PRO A 541 8.19 -5.30 -11.38
CA PRO A 541 6.78 -5.58 -11.55
C PRO A 541 6.49 -6.93 -12.23
N THR A 542 5.23 -7.35 -12.13
CA THR A 542 4.65 -8.41 -12.95
C THR A 542 3.67 -7.81 -13.95
N LEU A 543 3.88 -8.07 -15.24
CA LEU A 543 2.87 -7.82 -16.27
C LEU A 543 1.84 -8.96 -16.25
N LEU A 544 0.56 -8.59 -16.22
CA LEU A 544 -0.57 -9.51 -16.21
C LEU A 544 -1.38 -9.32 -17.49
N VAL A 545 -1.61 -10.40 -18.23
CA VAL A 545 -2.33 -10.40 -19.51
C VAL A 545 -3.48 -11.41 -19.46
N GLU A 546 -4.70 -10.96 -19.71
CA GLU A 546 -5.92 -11.77 -19.72
C GLU A 546 -6.62 -11.60 -21.09
N PRO A 547 -6.36 -12.49 -22.07
CA PRO A 547 -7.06 -12.49 -23.34
C PRO A 547 -8.46 -13.09 -23.15
N GLN A 548 -9.51 -12.34 -23.50
CA GLN A 548 -10.91 -12.72 -23.27
C GLN A 548 -11.72 -12.83 -24.57
N ASN A 549 -12.68 -13.75 -24.57
CA ASN A 549 -13.71 -13.88 -25.62
C ASN A 549 -13.16 -14.09 -27.05
N PHE A 550 -12.01 -14.77 -27.21
CA PHE A 550 -11.47 -15.05 -28.55
C PHE A 550 -12.33 -16.09 -29.28
N ILE A 551 -12.99 -15.64 -30.35
CA ILE A 551 -13.86 -16.44 -31.20
C ILE A 551 -13.43 -16.42 -32.66
N THR A 552 -13.70 -17.52 -33.36
CA THR A 552 -13.55 -17.67 -34.80
C THR A 552 -14.83 -17.31 -35.55
N ASN A 553 -14.74 -17.13 -36.87
CA ASN A 553 -15.90 -17.04 -37.78
C ASN A 553 -16.92 -18.19 -37.63
N ALA A 554 -16.50 -19.36 -37.13
CA ALA A 554 -17.37 -20.50 -36.85
C ALA A 554 -18.07 -20.42 -35.46
N MET A 555 -18.02 -19.26 -34.80
CA MET A 555 -18.49 -19.03 -33.42
C MET A 555 -17.86 -19.99 -32.39
N THR A 556 -16.72 -20.59 -32.73
CA THR A 556 -15.98 -21.50 -31.85
C THR A 556 -14.94 -20.70 -31.07
N LYS A 557 -14.89 -20.89 -29.75
CA LYS A 557 -13.89 -20.30 -28.85
C LYS A 557 -12.49 -20.84 -29.20
N LEU A 558 -11.49 -19.97 -29.15
CA LEU A 558 -10.07 -20.37 -29.15
C LEU A 558 -9.57 -20.54 -27.72
N ASP A 559 -8.85 -21.62 -27.45
CA ASP A 559 -8.28 -21.90 -26.12
C ASP A 559 -6.94 -21.18 -25.87
N LYS A 560 -6.27 -20.72 -26.94
CA LYS A 560 -5.03 -19.94 -26.87
C LYS A 560 -4.92 -18.93 -28.02
N ILE A 561 -4.07 -17.92 -27.83
CA ILE A 561 -3.63 -16.99 -28.88
C ILE A 561 -2.11 -16.77 -28.83
N PRO A 562 -1.44 -16.54 -29.99
CA PRO A 562 -0.05 -16.09 -30.00
C PRO A 562 0.05 -14.60 -29.66
N ILE A 563 0.98 -14.23 -28.78
CA ILE A 563 1.37 -12.83 -28.53
C ILE A 563 2.89 -12.69 -28.44
N GLU A 564 3.35 -11.46 -28.63
CA GLU A 564 4.71 -11.01 -28.37
C GLU A 564 4.66 -9.77 -27.46
N VAL A 565 5.63 -9.63 -26.56
CA VAL A 565 5.73 -8.47 -25.66
C VAL A 565 7.12 -7.87 -25.73
N PHE A 566 7.20 -6.61 -26.12
CA PHE A 566 8.42 -5.81 -26.10
C PHE A 566 8.49 -4.97 -24.81
N ALA A 567 9.70 -4.67 -24.35
CA ALA A 567 9.97 -3.73 -23.28
C ALA A 567 11.14 -2.80 -23.63
N ASN A 568 11.18 -1.61 -23.03
CA ASN A 568 12.34 -0.72 -23.04
C ASN A 568 12.57 -0.14 -21.63
N MET A 569 13.76 0.42 -21.39
CA MET A 569 14.13 1.04 -20.12
C MET A 569 14.83 2.39 -20.36
N ARG A 570 14.13 3.32 -21.01
CA ARG A 570 14.65 4.65 -21.38
C ARG A 570 14.41 5.74 -20.33
N ASN A 571 13.63 5.47 -19.28
CA ASN A 571 13.26 6.46 -18.27
C ASN A 571 14.17 6.38 -17.02
N VAL A 572 15.48 6.22 -17.23
CA VAL A 572 16.46 6.06 -16.14
C VAL A 572 17.74 6.89 -16.32
N LYS A 573 18.24 7.44 -15.20
CA LYS A 573 19.61 7.90 -14.99
C LYS A 573 20.47 6.76 -14.43
N VAL A 574 21.78 6.93 -14.46
CA VAL A 574 22.74 5.93 -13.97
C VAL A 574 23.79 6.56 -13.03
N GLU A 575 24.20 5.82 -12.00
CA GLU A 575 25.33 6.19 -11.12
C GLU A 575 26.27 4.99 -10.95
N ARG A 576 27.53 5.27 -10.58
CA ARG A 576 28.57 4.28 -10.24
C ARG A 576 28.74 3.18 -11.28
N ASN A 577 29.43 3.54 -12.36
CA ASN A 577 29.98 2.58 -13.30
C ASN A 577 30.89 1.56 -12.57
N LEU A 578 30.73 0.28 -12.89
CA LEU A 578 31.42 -0.85 -12.28
C LEU A 578 32.38 -1.48 -13.28
N PHE A 579 33.57 -1.83 -12.80
CA PHE A 579 34.63 -2.45 -13.60
C PHE A 579 34.97 -3.82 -13.00
N ASP A 580 35.26 -4.80 -13.85
CA ASP A 580 35.79 -6.14 -13.52
C ASP A 580 35.05 -6.86 -12.36
N ARG A 581 33.72 -6.68 -12.30
CA ARG A 581 32.87 -7.22 -11.22
C ARG A 581 32.73 -8.73 -11.30
N THR A 582 32.96 -9.43 -10.19
CA THR A 582 32.81 -10.90 -10.11
C THR A 582 31.35 -11.36 -9.95
N ILE A 583 30.50 -10.53 -9.32
CA ILE A 583 29.09 -10.86 -9.08
C ILE A 583 28.22 -10.02 -10.01
N VAL A 584 27.53 -10.69 -10.92
CA VAL A 584 26.67 -10.11 -11.96
C VAL A 584 25.22 -10.61 -11.82
N PRO A 585 24.22 -9.87 -12.30
CA PRO A 585 22.91 -10.44 -12.60
C PRO A 585 23.06 -11.45 -13.74
N GLU A 586 22.82 -12.73 -13.46
CA GLU A 586 22.84 -13.79 -14.48
C GLU A 586 21.51 -13.79 -15.26
N VAL A 587 21.58 -13.46 -16.55
CA VAL A 587 20.51 -13.74 -17.53
C VAL A 587 20.52 -15.24 -17.80
N VAL A 588 19.33 -15.87 -17.86
CA VAL A 588 19.21 -17.31 -18.16
C VAL A 588 18.59 -17.47 -19.55
N GLU A 589 19.31 -18.15 -20.43
CA GLU A 589 18.94 -18.39 -21.83
C GLU A 589 17.52 -19.00 -21.95
N GLU A 590 16.71 -18.42 -22.84
CA GLU A 590 15.30 -18.79 -23.13
C GLU A 590 14.35 -18.86 -21.91
N GLN A 591 14.72 -18.31 -20.74
CA GLN A 591 13.91 -18.40 -19.52
C GLN A 591 13.40 -17.05 -19.02
N ILE A 592 12.10 -16.99 -18.77
CA ILE A 592 11.45 -15.90 -18.04
C ILE A 592 11.62 -16.16 -16.54
N SER A 593 11.97 -15.12 -15.78
CA SER A 593 12.08 -15.21 -14.32
C SER A 593 10.76 -15.64 -13.67
N ASP A 594 10.83 -16.43 -12.60
CA ASP A 594 9.64 -16.82 -11.84
C ASP A 594 9.20 -15.70 -10.88
N LEU A 595 7.90 -15.65 -10.56
CA LEU A 595 7.36 -14.68 -9.62
C LEU A 595 7.70 -15.09 -8.19
N VAL A 596 8.35 -14.20 -7.44
CA VAL A 596 8.72 -14.42 -6.04
C VAL A 596 7.63 -13.87 -5.11
N ILE A 597 7.24 -14.69 -4.12
CA ILE A 597 6.21 -14.41 -3.12
C ILE A 597 6.88 -14.37 -1.74
N PRO A 598 7.12 -13.18 -1.18
CA PRO A 598 7.63 -13.01 0.18
C PRO A 598 6.69 -13.56 1.26
N ASN A 599 7.26 -13.77 2.43
CA ASN A 599 6.55 -14.40 3.56
C ASN A 599 5.34 -13.60 4.05
N GLU A 600 5.41 -12.28 4.14
CA GLU A 600 4.27 -11.45 4.57
C GLU A 600 3.10 -11.49 3.58
N LYS A 601 3.37 -11.80 2.32
CA LYS A 601 2.34 -11.85 1.26
C LYS A 601 1.50 -13.13 1.31
N LEU A 602 2.01 -14.21 1.93
CA LEU A 602 1.31 -15.50 2.04
C LEU A 602 0.00 -15.40 2.82
N GLY A 603 -0.05 -14.59 3.88
CA GLY A 603 -1.28 -14.35 4.64
C GLY A 603 -2.37 -13.64 3.81
N TYR A 604 -1.99 -12.69 2.94
CA TYR A 604 -2.94 -12.05 2.02
C TYR A 604 -3.48 -13.01 0.96
N ILE A 605 -2.62 -13.87 0.40
CA ILE A 605 -3.02 -14.90 -0.56
C ILE A 605 -3.97 -15.92 0.09
N MET A 606 -3.67 -16.37 1.31
CA MET A 606 -4.56 -17.23 2.10
C MET A 606 -5.94 -16.59 2.30
N ARG A 607 -5.99 -15.31 2.70
CA ARG A 607 -7.24 -14.56 2.88
C ARG A 607 -8.08 -14.54 1.60
N ASP A 608 -7.46 -14.32 0.44
CA ASP A 608 -8.15 -14.29 -0.85
C ASP A 608 -8.74 -15.66 -1.25
N PHE A 609 -8.05 -16.77 -0.95
CA PHE A 609 -8.61 -18.11 -1.09
C PHE A 609 -9.83 -18.31 -0.17
N LEU A 610 -9.75 -17.89 1.10
CA LEU A 610 -10.85 -17.99 2.07
C LEU A 610 -12.08 -17.12 1.70
N GLN A 611 -11.91 -16.06 0.90
CA GLN A 611 -13.02 -15.29 0.32
C GLN A 611 -13.67 -15.95 -0.92
N SER A 612 -13.02 -16.94 -1.54
CA SER A 612 -13.42 -17.51 -2.82
C SER A 612 -14.23 -18.81 -2.68
N LYS A 613 -15.54 -18.72 -2.95
CA LYS A 613 -16.42 -19.91 -3.03
C LYS A 613 -15.93 -20.96 -4.05
N HIS A 614 -15.19 -20.56 -5.08
CA HIS A 614 -14.66 -21.50 -6.08
C HIS A 614 -13.49 -22.31 -5.52
N ALA A 615 -12.63 -21.73 -4.68
CA ALA A 615 -11.52 -22.45 -4.05
C ALA A 615 -11.99 -23.66 -3.22
N PHE A 616 -13.18 -23.60 -2.62
CA PHE A 616 -13.79 -24.72 -1.89
C PHE A 616 -14.59 -25.70 -2.76
N ARG A 617 -14.83 -25.40 -4.05
CA ARG A 617 -15.62 -26.26 -4.95
C ARG A 617 -14.70 -27.19 -5.75
N PRO A 618 -14.77 -28.53 -5.55
CA PRO A 618 -13.98 -29.49 -6.32
C PRO A 618 -14.20 -29.34 -7.83
N GLY A 619 -13.13 -29.62 -8.61
CA GLY A 619 -13.15 -29.54 -10.07
C GLY A 619 -13.03 -28.12 -10.65
N THR A 620 -12.69 -27.11 -9.85
CA THR A 620 -12.37 -25.74 -10.34
C THR A 620 -10.88 -25.47 -10.31
N LYS A 621 -10.38 -24.56 -11.17
CA LYS A 621 -8.96 -24.16 -11.20
C LYS A 621 -8.50 -23.59 -9.85
N GLN A 622 -9.35 -22.77 -9.22
CA GLN A 622 -9.13 -22.17 -7.91
C GLN A 622 -8.94 -23.23 -6.81
N HIS A 623 -9.68 -24.33 -6.88
CA HIS A 623 -9.58 -25.44 -5.93
C HIS A 623 -8.25 -26.19 -6.04
N THR A 624 -7.79 -26.42 -7.27
CA THR A 624 -6.48 -27.02 -7.54
C THR A 624 -5.35 -26.16 -6.96
N TYR A 625 -5.31 -24.86 -7.31
CA TYR A 625 -4.29 -23.95 -6.77
C TYR A 625 -4.38 -23.81 -5.24
N PHE A 626 -5.58 -23.86 -4.64
CA PHE A 626 -5.68 -23.78 -3.18
C PHE A 626 -5.09 -25.01 -2.50
N LYS A 627 -5.36 -26.22 -3.02
CA LYS A 627 -4.72 -27.46 -2.54
C LYS A 627 -3.20 -27.39 -2.67
N GLN A 628 -2.70 -26.93 -3.82
CA GLN A 628 -1.26 -26.76 -4.06
C GLN A 628 -0.61 -25.77 -3.10
N PHE A 629 -1.23 -24.61 -2.89
CA PHE A 629 -0.79 -23.59 -1.94
C PHE A 629 -0.74 -24.16 -0.50
N LEU A 630 -1.76 -24.91 -0.08
CA LEU A 630 -1.77 -25.59 1.21
C LEU A 630 -0.70 -26.67 1.32
N THR A 631 -0.43 -27.46 0.26
CA THR A 631 0.68 -28.41 0.22
C THR A 631 2.02 -27.71 0.46
N VAL A 632 2.30 -26.61 -0.26
CA VAL A 632 3.55 -25.85 -0.11
C VAL A 632 3.70 -25.28 1.30
N LEU A 633 2.63 -24.73 1.89
CA LEU A 633 2.68 -24.21 3.27
C LEU A 633 2.99 -25.30 4.32
N GLN A 634 2.74 -26.57 4.03
CA GLN A 634 3.00 -27.70 4.94
C GLN A 634 4.38 -28.33 4.76
N THR A 635 4.93 -28.30 3.54
CA THR A 635 6.28 -28.82 3.23
C THR A 635 7.36 -27.76 3.38
N ARG A 636 6.98 -26.55 3.81
CA ARG A 636 7.82 -25.37 3.84
C ARG A 636 8.96 -25.49 4.85
N THR A 637 10.18 -25.77 4.40
CA THR A 637 11.38 -25.44 5.19
C THR A 637 11.54 -23.91 5.27
N SER A 638 12.24 -23.41 6.29
CA SER A 638 12.28 -22.00 6.75
C SER A 638 12.90 -20.96 5.79
N GLY A 639 12.42 -20.91 4.54
CA GLY A 639 12.81 -19.94 3.52
C GLY A 639 12.13 -18.57 3.69
N ARG A 640 12.77 -17.52 3.16
CA ARG A 640 12.28 -16.12 3.21
C ARG A 640 11.17 -15.82 2.19
N TYR A 641 10.97 -16.71 1.23
CA TYR A 641 9.99 -16.59 0.16
C TYR A 641 9.53 -17.97 -0.32
N VAL A 642 8.54 -17.96 -1.21
CA VAL A 642 8.06 -19.08 -2.05
C VAL A 642 8.02 -18.56 -3.48
N THR A 643 8.22 -19.39 -4.51
CA THR A 643 8.01 -18.96 -5.90
C THR A 643 6.68 -19.45 -6.46
N LEU A 644 6.14 -18.77 -7.47
CA LEU A 644 4.87 -19.18 -8.08
C LEU A 644 4.97 -20.59 -8.67
N LYS A 645 6.08 -20.95 -9.31
CA LYS A 645 6.31 -22.29 -9.84
C LYS A 645 6.30 -23.39 -8.76
N GLN A 646 6.84 -23.11 -7.57
CA GLN A 646 6.76 -24.04 -6.44
C GLN A 646 5.31 -24.36 -6.04
N ILE A 647 4.38 -23.42 -6.25
CA ILE A 647 2.95 -23.66 -6.04
C ILE A 647 2.35 -24.39 -7.25
N THR A 648 2.57 -23.94 -8.49
CA THR A 648 1.95 -24.58 -9.68
C THR A 648 2.37 -26.03 -9.89
N ASP A 649 3.59 -26.37 -9.46
CA ASP A 649 4.17 -27.70 -9.64
C ASP A 649 3.96 -28.61 -8.41
N ALA A 650 3.34 -28.09 -7.34
CA ALA A 650 3.09 -28.85 -6.11
C ALA A 650 2.07 -29.99 -6.35
N PRO A 651 2.25 -31.16 -5.69
CA PRO A 651 1.33 -32.28 -5.84
C PRO A 651 -0.03 -31.99 -5.20
N VAL A 652 -1.08 -32.37 -5.94
CA VAL A 652 -2.48 -32.26 -5.50
C VAL A 652 -2.91 -33.59 -4.91
N GLY A 653 -3.02 -33.66 -3.58
CA GLY A 653 -3.57 -34.83 -2.89
C GLY A 653 -5.09 -34.89 -2.93
N ASP A 654 -5.66 -36.09 -2.78
CA ASP A 654 -7.12 -36.32 -2.73
C ASP A 654 -7.79 -35.72 -1.48
N GLU A 655 -7.01 -35.56 -0.40
CA GLU A 655 -7.39 -35.02 0.91
C GLU A 655 -8.28 -33.77 0.86
N LEU A 656 -9.20 -33.61 1.81
CA LEU A 656 -10.11 -32.46 1.83
C LEU A 656 -9.39 -31.18 2.25
N ILE A 657 -9.79 -30.05 1.65
CA ILE A 657 -9.21 -28.74 1.99
C ILE A 657 -9.35 -28.42 3.49
N SER A 658 -10.43 -28.83 4.14
CA SER A 658 -10.61 -28.69 5.60
C SER A 658 -9.53 -29.43 6.41
N GLU A 659 -9.12 -30.63 5.96
CA GLU A 659 -8.09 -31.43 6.62
C GLU A 659 -6.70 -30.82 6.41
N GLN A 660 -6.44 -30.35 5.18
CA GLN A 660 -5.22 -29.61 4.86
C GLN A 660 -5.09 -28.29 5.62
N LEU A 661 -6.19 -27.54 5.80
CA LEU A 661 -6.23 -26.33 6.62
C LEU A 661 -5.93 -26.63 8.10
N GLU A 662 -6.51 -27.69 8.67
CA GLU A 662 -6.22 -28.10 10.05
C GLU A 662 -4.80 -28.68 10.22
N ARG A 663 -4.17 -29.20 9.16
CA ARG A 663 -2.73 -29.53 9.15
C ARG A 663 -1.85 -28.27 9.11
N VAL A 664 -2.18 -27.28 8.28
CA VAL A 664 -1.48 -25.97 8.25
C VAL A 664 -1.60 -25.28 9.61
N LYS A 665 -2.79 -25.25 10.24
CA LYS A 665 -2.96 -24.70 11.59
C LYS A 665 -2.03 -25.34 12.62
N ARG A 666 -1.95 -26.68 12.62
CA ARG A 666 -1.08 -27.42 13.54
C ARG A 666 0.39 -27.13 13.29
N TYR A 667 0.81 -27.12 12.02
CA TYR A 667 2.18 -26.81 11.61
C TYR A 667 2.60 -25.40 12.05
N LEU A 668 1.80 -24.38 11.73
CA LEU A 668 2.09 -22.99 12.11
C LEU A 668 2.15 -22.83 13.64
N ARG A 669 1.28 -23.50 14.41
CA ARG A 669 1.37 -23.49 15.87
C ARG A 669 2.68 -24.10 16.38
N SER A 670 3.06 -25.31 15.94
CA SER A 670 4.34 -25.91 16.35
C SER A 670 5.53 -24.99 16.03
N THR A 671 5.56 -24.37 14.85
CA THR A 671 6.63 -23.44 14.45
C THR A 671 6.64 -22.15 15.27
N LEU A 672 5.46 -21.60 15.60
CA LEU A 672 5.32 -20.41 16.44
C LEU A 672 5.69 -20.70 17.91
N ASP A 673 5.34 -21.88 18.42
CA ASP A 673 5.59 -22.34 19.80
C ASP A 673 7.03 -22.85 20.00
N GLY A 674 7.77 -23.12 18.91
CA GLY A 674 9.17 -23.53 18.92
C GLY A 674 9.44 -25.04 18.85
N GLU A 675 8.41 -25.86 18.64
CA GLU A 675 8.55 -27.28 18.30
C GLU A 675 9.11 -27.41 16.88
N THR A 676 10.26 -28.08 16.70
CA THR A 676 10.95 -28.15 15.41
C THR A 676 10.27 -29.13 14.44
N PRO A 677 10.37 -28.93 13.11
CA PRO A 677 9.68 -29.76 12.12
C PRO A 677 9.97 -31.28 12.20
N ASP A 678 11.13 -31.67 12.74
CA ASP A 678 11.55 -33.08 12.84
C ASP A 678 10.63 -33.90 13.78
N GLU A 679 10.04 -33.28 14.80
CA GLU A 679 9.09 -33.92 15.72
C GLU A 679 7.74 -34.25 15.05
N PHE A 680 7.40 -33.51 13.98
CA PHE A 680 6.18 -33.72 13.20
C PHE A 680 6.27 -34.98 12.32
N SER A 681 7.48 -35.35 11.90
CA SER A 681 7.73 -36.59 11.14
C SER A 681 7.64 -37.84 12.02
N THR A 682 8.18 -37.78 13.24
CA THR A 682 8.29 -38.91 14.16
C THR A 682 6.96 -39.28 14.82
N ARG A 683 6.07 -38.31 15.08
CA ARG A 683 4.70 -38.60 15.55
C ARG A 683 3.85 -39.42 14.56
N LYS A 684 4.19 -39.43 13.26
CA LYS A 684 3.51 -40.25 12.24
C LYS A 684 3.93 -41.73 12.29
N LEU A 685 5.07 -42.05 12.89
CA LEU A 685 5.62 -43.40 13.08
C LEU A 685 5.25 -44.05 14.42
N LEU A 686 4.62 -43.31 15.34
CA LEU A 686 4.19 -43.78 16.67
C LEU A 686 2.67 -43.96 16.81
N LEU A 687 1.93 -43.88 15.69
CA LEU A 687 0.48 -44.10 15.61
C LEU A 687 0.09 -45.08 14.48
N GLN A 688 1.04 -45.94 14.09
CA GLN A 688 0.82 -47.21 13.38
C GLN A 688 1.31 -48.35 14.27
#